data_AF-A0A7G2ITL9-F1
#
_entry.id   AF-A0A7G2ITL9-F1
#
_cell.length_a   1.000
_cell.length_b   1.000
_cell.length_c   1.000
_cell.angle_alpha   90.00
_cell.angle_beta   90.00
_cell.angle_gamma   90.00
#
_symmetry.space_group_name_H-M   'P 1'
#
loop_
_entity.id
_entity.type
_entity.pdbx_description
1 polymer ?
#
loop_
_entity_poly.entity_id
_entity_poly.type
_entity_poly.pdbx_seq_one_letter_code
_entity_poly.pdbx_strand_id
1 'polypeptide(L)'
;MMVIRPIERADITALMQLAGKTGGGLTSLPANEATLMARIERSLQTWRGELPKSEQGYVFVLEDSASGTVAGICAIEVAVGLNDPWYNYRVGTLVHASKELNVYNALPTLFLSNDHTGSSELCTLFLDPDWRKEGNGYLLSKSRFMFMAAFRDKFNEKVVAEMRGVIDEHGYSPFWQSLGKRFFSMEFSRADFLCGTGQKAFIAELMPKHPIYTDFLSDEAQSVIGQVHPQTAPARAVLEKEGFRYRNYVDIFDGGPTLECDIDRVRAIRKSRLVEVAEGQPATGDYPACLVANENYQKLPRHAGSRRPGYPTSGTDGGTTGCPEMPRGRPCTFCASLCRGENSMTLWINGDWVTGLGERRVKTNPVGGDVLWHGNDADATQVTQACQAARAAFAGWAKQPFSERQAIVEKFASLLESNKSELTQIIARETGKPRWEAATELTAMINKIAISVKAYHARTGELHSELPDGAATLRHRPHGVLAVFGPYNFPGHLPNGHIVPALLAGNTLIFKPSELTPWTGEAVTKLWEQAGLPPGVLNLVQGGRETGQALSALEDLDGLLFTGSANTGYQLHRQLSGQPEKILALEMGGNNPLIIENPEDIDAAVHLTIQSAFVTAGQRCTCARRLLVKKGAQGDAFLTRLVEVSQRLMPGNWDAEPQPFMGGLISEQAAQHVYDAWQRLASLGGRTLLAPRLVKAGTSLLTPGIIELTGAANVPDEEVFGPLLGVWRYDSFDDAIRMANNTRFGLSCGLVSPDRSQFDQLLLEARAGIVNWNKPLTGAASTAPFGGVGASGNHRASAWYAADYCAWPMASLESPALTLPTALSPGLDFSREVNL
;
A
#
# COMPACT_ATOMS: atom_id res chain seq x y z
N MET A 1 -2.30 1.35 48.81
CA MET A 1 -1.08 1.02 48.03
C MET A 1 -1.34 1.47 46.61
N MET A 2 -0.35 2.07 45.95
CA MET A 2 -0.54 2.52 44.57
C MET A 2 -0.49 1.34 43.58
N VAL A 3 -1.59 1.13 42.84
CA VAL A 3 -1.72 0.06 41.84
C VAL A 3 -2.11 0.63 40.48
N ILE A 4 -1.62 0.00 39.41
CA ILE A 4 -2.05 0.30 38.04
C ILE A 4 -3.07 -0.77 37.65
N ARG A 5 -4.28 -0.34 37.28
CA ARG A 5 -5.32 -1.24 36.79
C ARG A 5 -5.98 -0.72 35.51
N PRO A 6 -6.61 -1.59 34.71
CA PRO A 6 -7.49 -1.16 33.63
C PRO A 6 -8.56 -0.21 34.14
N ILE A 7 -8.95 0.74 33.28
CA ILE A 7 -10.05 1.65 33.56
C ILE A 7 -11.40 0.92 33.60
N GLU A 8 -12.30 1.35 34.47
CA GLU A 8 -13.66 0.86 34.62
C GLU A 8 -14.68 2.00 34.35
N ARG A 9 -15.92 1.67 34.00
CA ARG A 9 -16.99 2.66 33.74
C ARG A 9 -17.22 3.62 34.92
N ALA A 10 -17.04 3.14 36.14
CA ALA A 10 -17.22 3.92 37.36
C ALA A 10 -16.15 5.02 37.53
N ASP A 11 -15.02 4.95 36.81
CA ASP A 11 -13.93 5.91 36.94
C ASP A 11 -14.21 7.26 36.25
N ILE A 12 -15.31 7.38 35.49
CA ILE A 12 -15.63 8.60 34.72
C ILE A 12 -15.57 9.87 35.56
N THR A 13 -16.10 9.84 36.78
CA THR A 13 -16.10 11.00 37.70
C THR A 13 -14.69 11.41 38.07
N ALA A 14 -13.81 10.45 38.35
CA ALA A 14 -12.42 10.72 38.68
C ALA A 14 -11.63 11.21 37.46
N LEU A 15 -11.91 10.67 36.27
CA LEU A 15 -11.30 11.15 35.02
C LEU A 15 -11.70 12.60 34.71
N MET A 16 -12.96 12.96 34.94
CA MET A 16 -13.42 14.35 34.78
C MET A 16 -12.69 15.30 35.73
N GLN A 17 -12.45 14.90 36.98
CA GLN A 17 -11.66 15.67 37.95
C GLN A 17 -10.19 15.83 37.50
N LEU A 18 -9.57 14.75 37.01
CA LEU A 18 -8.20 14.80 36.50
C LEU A 18 -8.09 15.67 35.24
N ALA A 19 -9.03 15.53 34.29
CA ALA A 19 -9.05 16.32 33.06
C ALA A 19 -9.17 17.83 33.34
N GLY A 20 -9.97 18.21 34.34
CA GLY A 20 -10.10 19.61 34.78
C GLY A 20 -8.80 20.22 35.34
N LYS A 21 -7.84 19.40 35.76
CA LYS A 21 -6.54 19.85 36.33
C LYS A 21 -5.40 19.96 35.30
N THR A 22 -5.65 19.69 34.01
CA THR A 22 -4.60 19.61 32.97
C THR A 22 -4.10 20.94 32.42
N GLY A 23 -4.89 22.02 32.55
CA GLY A 23 -4.49 23.37 32.12
C GLY A 23 -4.36 23.57 30.61
N GLY A 24 -5.11 22.81 29.79
CA GLY A 24 -5.11 22.89 28.31
C GLY A 24 -3.89 22.23 27.64
N GLY A 25 -3.93 21.98 26.32
CA GLY A 25 -2.78 21.46 25.57
C GLY A 25 -2.42 20.00 25.84
N LEU A 26 -3.31 19.24 26.50
CA LEU A 26 -3.24 17.79 26.58
C LEU A 26 -4.43 17.23 25.80
N THR A 27 -4.33 17.25 24.47
CA THR A 27 -5.40 16.90 23.52
C THR A 27 -6.02 15.53 23.82
N SER A 28 -5.22 14.59 24.34
CA SER A 28 -5.66 13.24 24.67
C SER A 28 -6.49 13.11 25.96
N LEU A 29 -6.66 14.17 26.77
CA LEU A 29 -7.48 14.15 28.00
C LEU A 29 -8.40 15.37 28.08
N PRO A 30 -9.38 15.50 27.17
CA PRO A 30 -10.31 16.62 27.17
C PRO A 30 -11.27 16.54 28.37
N ALA A 31 -11.61 17.68 28.96
CA ALA A 31 -12.64 17.79 29.99
C ALA A 31 -14.05 17.68 29.38
N ASN A 32 -14.38 16.53 28.78
CA ASN A 32 -15.66 16.24 28.15
C ASN A 32 -16.14 14.83 28.51
N GLU A 33 -17.25 14.75 29.23
CA GLU A 33 -17.77 13.48 29.78
C GLU A 33 -18.10 12.46 28.68
N ALA A 34 -18.76 12.89 27.59
CA ALA A 34 -19.14 11.99 26.50
C ALA A 34 -17.91 11.40 25.79
N THR A 35 -16.88 12.22 25.52
CA THR A 35 -15.62 11.77 24.93
C THR A 35 -14.86 10.82 25.85
N LEU A 36 -14.76 11.14 27.14
CA LEU A 36 -14.07 10.27 28.10
C LEU A 36 -14.82 8.95 28.30
N MET A 37 -16.15 8.97 28.32
CA MET A 37 -16.96 7.74 28.37
C MET A 37 -16.77 6.88 27.13
N ALA A 38 -16.81 7.48 25.93
CA ALA A 38 -16.53 6.76 24.68
C ALA A 38 -15.14 6.11 24.68
N ARG A 39 -14.14 6.78 25.26
CA ARG A 39 -12.79 6.25 25.41
C ARG A 39 -12.73 5.07 26.40
N ILE A 40 -13.47 5.13 27.51
CA ILE A 40 -13.61 4.02 28.45
C ILE A 40 -14.22 2.81 27.74
N GLU A 41 -15.33 2.99 27.02
CA GLU A 41 -15.98 1.89 26.28
C GLU A 41 -15.04 1.25 25.24
N ARG A 42 -14.34 2.09 24.46
CA ARG A 42 -13.35 1.63 23.48
C ARG A 42 -12.25 0.81 24.14
N SER A 43 -11.78 1.22 25.32
CA SER A 43 -10.78 0.45 26.06
C SER A 43 -11.33 -0.90 26.52
N LEU A 44 -12.54 -0.93 27.05
CA LEU A 44 -13.19 -2.17 27.48
C LEU A 44 -13.43 -3.14 26.30
N GLN A 45 -13.80 -2.63 25.12
CA GLN A 45 -13.92 -3.42 23.89
C GLN A 45 -12.56 -3.95 23.40
N THR A 46 -11.49 -3.16 23.55
CA THR A 46 -10.11 -3.57 23.26
C THR A 46 -9.70 -4.77 24.13
N TRP A 47 -9.98 -4.72 25.43
CA TRP A 47 -9.73 -5.85 26.34
C TRP A 47 -10.49 -7.13 25.95
N ARG A 48 -11.65 -7.01 25.32
CA ARG A 48 -12.45 -8.15 24.82
C ARG A 48 -12.03 -8.62 23.43
N GLY A 49 -11.15 -7.89 22.74
CA GLY A 49 -10.73 -8.21 21.37
C GLY A 49 -11.80 -7.96 20.31
N GLU A 50 -12.75 -7.05 20.58
CA GLU A 50 -13.90 -6.77 19.71
C GLU A 50 -13.59 -5.73 18.61
N LEU A 51 -12.49 -4.99 18.74
CA LEU A 51 -12.15 -3.89 17.85
C LEU A 51 -11.04 -4.27 16.86
N PRO A 52 -11.05 -3.72 15.63
CA PRO A 52 -9.91 -3.80 14.73
C PRO A 52 -8.71 -3.04 15.32
N LYS A 53 -7.49 -3.41 14.90
CA LYS A 53 -6.24 -2.84 15.41
C LYS A 53 -6.18 -1.30 15.35
N SER A 54 -6.84 -0.69 14.36
CA SER A 54 -6.92 0.77 14.17
C SER A 54 -7.76 1.50 15.23
N GLU A 55 -8.58 0.79 16.00
CA GLU A 55 -9.46 1.36 17.03
C GLU A 55 -9.09 0.87 18.45
N GLN A 56 -8.10 0.00 18.55
CA GLN A 56 -7.68 -0.58 19.84
C GLN A 56 -6.87 0.43 20.66
N GLY A 57 -7.26 0.62 21.92
CA GLY A 57 -6.56 1.47 22.86
C GLY A 57 -6.72 1.01 24.30
N TYR A 58 -5.63 1.00 25.07
CA TYR A 58 -5.61 0.62 26.47
C TYR A 58 -5.56 1.86 27.36
N VAL A 59 -6.44 1.94 28.35
CA VAL A 59 -6.45 3.00 29.35
C VAL A 59 -6.31 2.39 30.72
N PHE A 60 -5.41 2.97 31.52
CA PHE A 60 -5.09 2.55 32.87
C PHE A 60 -5.25 3.72 33.83
N VAL A 61 -5.63 3.40 35.06
CA VAL A 61 -5.63 4.36 36.17
C VAL A 61 -4.64 3.93 37.24
N LEU A 62 -4.04 4.93 37.89
CA LEU A 62 -3.29 4.75 39.12
C LEU A 62 -4.24 4.96 40.29
N GLU A 63 -4.48 3.91 41.06
CA GLU A 63 -5.39 3.93 42.20
C GLU A 63 -4.63 3.72 43.51
N ASP A 64 -5.01 4.44 44.57
CA ASP A 64 -4.69 4.02 45.93
C ASP A 64 -5.66 2.93 46.42
N SER A 65 -5.19 1.70 46.47
CA SER A 65 -5.97 0.51 46.83
C SER A 65 -6.62 0.55 48.22
N ALA A 66 -6.21 1.46 49.11
CA ALA A 66 -6.79 1.58 50.44
C ALA A 66 -8.04 2.47 50.44
N SER A 67 -8.04 3.53 49.63
CA SER A 67 -9.14 4.50 49.55
C SER A 67 -10.01 4.35 48.30
N GLY A 68 -9.54 3.63 47.28
CA GLY A 68 -10.16 3.59 45.95
C GLY A 68 -9.95 4.87 45.14
N THR A 69 -9.13 5.80 45.62
CA THR A 69 -8.93 7.10 44.97
C THR A 69 -8.07 6.96 43.72
N VAL A 70 -8.59 7.38 42.57
CA VAL A 70 -7.84 7.46 41.31
C VAL A 70 -6.97 8.73 41.31
N ALA A 71 -5.66 8.53 41.32
CA ALA A 71 -4.64 9.58 41.41
C ALA A 71 -4.07 10.00 40.04
N GLY A 72 -4.19 9.17 39.00
CA GLY A 72 -3.64 9.46 37.69
C GLY A 72 -4.15 8.52 36.60
N ILE A 73 -3.82 8.85 35.35
CA ILE A 73 -4.25 8.14 34.15
C ILE A 73 -3.09 8.00 33.18
N CYS A 74 -2.96 6.83 32.55
CA CYS A 74 -2.13 6.67 31.38
C CYS A 74 -2.80 5.80 30.32
N ALA A 75 -2.39 5.97 29.06
CA ALA A 75 -2.98 5.22 27.96
C ALA A 75 -1.95 4.84 26.89
N ILE A 76 -2.35 3.89 26.05
CA ILE A 76 -1.59 3.39 24.90
C ILE A 76 -2.57 3.21 23.74
N GLU A 77 -2.32 3.83 22.59
CA GLU A 77 -2.99 3.46 21.34
C GLU A 77 -2.21 2.34 20.66
N VAL A 78 -2.90 1.31 20.17
CA VAL A 78 -2.24 0.18 19.52
C VAL A 78 -1.64 0.60 18.19
N ALA A 79 -2.38 1.36 17.38
CA ALA A 79 -1.93 1.87 16.10
C ALA A 79 -2.54 3.24 15.80
N VAL A 80 -1.68 4.25 15.59
CA VAL A 80 -2.13 5.57 15.13
C VAL A 80 -2.17 5.65 13.60
N GLY A 81 -2.95 6.56 13.02
CA GLY A 81 -2.88 6.87 11.59
C GLY A 81 -3.64 5.93 10.65
N LEU A 82 -4.24 4.83 11.15
CA LEU A 82 -4.87 3.82 10.30
C LEU A 82 -6.31 4.18 9.85
N ASN A 83 -7.12 4.76 10.75
CA ASN A 83 -8.47 5.23 10.42
C ASN A 83 -8.45 6.71 10.03
N ASP A 84 -7.89 7.55 10.90
CA ASP A 84 -7.67 8.98 10.65
C ASP A 84 -6.17 9.23 10.46
N PRO A 85 -5.74 10.04 9.48
CA PRO A 85 -4.34 10.35 9.29
C PRO A 85 -3.72 10.97 10.55
N TRP A 86 -2.52 10.49 10.90
CA TRP A 86 -1.71 11.05 11.98
C TRP A 86 -0.76 12.10 11.41
N TYR A 87 -1.13 13.37 11.53
CA TYR A 87 -0.34 14.49 11.00
C TYR A 87 0.76 14.93 11.97
N ASN A 88 1.95 15.16 11.43
CA ASN A 88 3.08 15.81 12.11
C ASN A 88 3.83 16.70 11.10
N TYR A 89 4.65 17.61 11.60
CA TYR A 89 5.67 18.24 10.78
C TYR A 89 7.01 17.54 10.95
N ARG A 90 7.60 17.09 9.85
CA ARG A 90 9.02 16.73 9.81
C ARG A 90 9.84 18.00 9.66
N VAL A 91 10.73 18.27 10.62
CA VAL A 91 11.69 19.37 10.60
C VAL A 91 12.89 18.95 9.75
N GLY A 92 13.14 19.65 8.65
CA GLY A 92 14.21 19.36 7.71
C GLY A 92 14.87 20.61 7.18
N THR A 93 15.69 20.45 6.14
CA THR A 93 16.37 21.55 5.46
C THR A 93 16.09 21.45 3.97
N LEU A 94 15.64 22.54 3.35
CA LEU A 94 15.52 22.65 1.90
C LEU A 94 16.68 23.48 1.36
N VAL A 95 17.40 22.97 0.37
CA VAL A 95 18.56 23.64 -0.23
C VAL A 95 18.17 24.22 -1.58
N HIS A 96 18.38 25.53 -1.74
CA HIS A 96 18.34 26.23 -3.02
C HIS A 96 19.75 26.57 -3.45
N ALA A 97 20.22 25.97 -4.55
CA ALA A 97 21.56 26.20 -5.06
C ALA A 97 21.53 26.58 -6.54
N SER A 98 22.25 27.64 -6.89
CA SER A 98 22.55 28.00 -8.27
C SER A 98 24.04 28.20 -8.43
N LYS A 99 24.67 27.30 -9.18
CA LYS A 99 26.11 27.35 -9.47
C LYS A 99 26.47 28.57 -10.33
N GLU A 100 25.60 28.93 -11.26
CA GLU A 100 25.78 30.06 -12.18
C GLU A 100 25.73 31.41 -11.43
N LEU A 101 24.87 31.52 -10.41
CA LEU A 101 24.72 32.72 -9.60
C LEU A 101 25.57 32.69 -8.31
N ASN A 102 26.31 31.61 -8.06
CA ASN A 102 27.03 31.34 -6.81
C ASN A 102 26.15 31.51 -5.55
N VAL A 103 24.91 31.03 -5.62
CA VAL A 103 23.95 31.07 -4.51
C VAL A 103 23.83 29.68 -3.91
N TYR A 104 23.92 29.59 -2.58
CA TYR A 104 23.61 28.39 -1.80
C TYR A 104 22.88 28.80 -0.53
N ASN A 105 21.59 28.48 -0.46
CA ASN A 105 20.75 28.78 0.70
C ASN A 105 20.20 27.47 1.25
N ALA A 106 20.56 27.14 2.50
CA ALA A 106 19.99 26.01 3.23
C ALA A 106 18.98 26.56 4.25
N LEU A 107 17.69 26.33 3.98
CA LEU A 107 16.60 26.91 4.76
C LEU A 107 15.95 25.84 5.65
N PRO A 108 15.87 26.03 6.98
CA PRO A 108 15.12 25.11 7.83
C PRO A 108 13.63 25.17 7.48
N THR A 109 13.00 24.00 7.41
CA THR A 109 11.70 23.83 6.77
C THR A 109 10.85 22.78 7.50
N LEU A 110 9.56 23.07 7.67
CA LEU A 110 8.55 22.12 8.14
C LEU A 110 7.88 21.44 6.93
N PHE A 111 7.93 20.12 6.91
CA PHE A 111 7.25 19.30 5.90
C PHE A 111 6.08 18.56 6.54
N LEU A 112 4.86 18.81 6.08
CA LEU A 112 3.70 18.05 6.55
C LEU A 112 3.88 16.56 6.20
N SER A 113 3.74 15.68 7.19
CA SER A 113 4.00 14.26 7.06
C SER A 113 3.03 13.41 7.89
N ASN A 114 2.91 12.13 7.50
CA ASN A 114 2.16 11.09 8.20
C ASN A 114 3.03 9.87 8.53
N ASP A 115 4.35 10.06 8.65
CA ASP A 115 5.36 8.97 8.74
C ASP A 115 5.17 8.00 9.92
N HIS A 116 4.46 8.42 10.98
CA HIS A 116 4.18 7.58 12.15
C HIS A 116 2.94 6.69 12.01
N THR A 117 2.25 6.73 10.87
CA THR A 117 1.08 5.88 10.60
C THR A 117 1.42 4.40 10.81
N GLY A 118 0.64 3.73 11.64
CA GLY A 118 0.82 2.34 12.05
C GLY A 118 1.68 2.15 13.30
N SER A 119 2.25 3.20 13.91
CA SER A 119 3.02 3.09 15.15
C SER A 119 2.11 2.91 16.37
N SER A 120 2.59 2.23 17.41
CA SER A 120 1.95 2.30 18.73
C SER A 120 2.27 3.64 19.40
N GLU A 121 1.36 4.18 20.18
CA GLU A 121 1.55 5.49 20.81
C GLU A 121 1.42 5.41 22.33
N LEU A 122 2.42 5.91 23.04
CA LEU A 122 2.28 6.28 24.44
C LEU A 122 1.54 7.62 24.52
N CYS A 123 0.22 7.56 24.49
CA CYS A 123 -0.61 8.76 24.57
C CYS A 123 -0.72 9.26 26.03
N THR A 124 -1.93 9.60 26.48
CA THR A 124 -2.23 10.25 27.76
C THR A 124 -1.30 9.82 28.91
N LEU A 125 -0.74 10.81 29.61
CA LEU A 125 -0.01 10.62 30.85
C LEU A 125 -0.30 11.83 31.75
N PHE A 126 -1.12 11.63 32.78
CA PHE A 126 -1.42 12.68 33.74
C PHE A 126 -1.45 12.13 35.15
N LEU A 127 -0.75 12.82 36.05
CA LEU A 127 -0.73 12.53 37.48
C LEU A 127 -1.11 13.80 38.23
N ASP A 128 -2.11 13.68 39.09
CA ASP A 128 -2.57 14.74 39.96
C ASP A 128 -1.38 15.32 40.77
N PRO A 129 -1.19 16.65 40.80
CA PRO A 129 -0.10 17.29 41.52
C PRO A 129 0.10 16.78 42.97
N ASP A 130 -0.98 16.50 43.69
CA ASP A 130 -0.94 16.04 45.10
C ASP A 130 -0.30 14.65 45.26
N TRP A 131 -0.22 13.91 44.16
CA TRP A 131 0.27 12.53 44.07
C TRP A 131 1.62 12.41 43.37
N ARG A 132 2.25 13.53 42.96
CA ARG A 132 3.60 13.60 42.35
C ARG A 132 4.73 13.40 43.38
N LYS A 133 4.61 12.35 44.19
CA LYS A 133 5.54 11.93 45.24
C LYS A 133 5.85 10.45 45.12
N GLU A 134 6.86 9.99 45.86
CA GLU A 134 7.10 8.56 46.10
C GLU A 134 7.27 7.69 44.83
N GLY A 135 7.67 8.29 43.70
CA GLY A 135 7.88 7.56 42.44
C GLY A 135 6.61 7.23 41.65
N ASN A 136 5.44 7.75 42.03
CA ASN A 136 4.16 7.49 41.36
C ASN A 136 4.17 7.83 39.86
N GLY A 137 4.88 8.89 39.46
CA GLY A 137 5.05 9.24 38.03
C GLY A 137 5.85 8.20 37.25
N TYR A 138 6.88 7.62 37.88
CA TYR A 138 7.65 6.51 37.28
C TYR A 138 6.81 5.25 37.17
N LEU A 139 6.03 4.91 38.21
CA LEU A 139 5.11 3.78 38.19
C LEU A 139 4.09 3.93 37.05
N LEU A 140 3.41 5.07 36.96
CA LEU A 140 2.41 5.38 35.94
C LEU A 140 2.99 5.37 34.52
N SER A 141 4.20 5.90 34.33
CA SER A 141 4.83 5.91 33.00
C SER A 141 5.36 4.53 32.60
N LYS A 142 6.04 3.81 33.50
CA LYS A 142 6.73 2.54 33.18
C LYS A 142 5.81 1.33 33.13
N SER A 143 4.65 1.38 33.77
CA SER A 143 3.64 0.31 33.67
C SER A 143 3.26 0.03 32.21
N ARG A 144 3.19 1.06 31.37
CA ARG A 144 2.93 0.94 29.93
C ARG A 144 3.98 0.06 29.23
N PHE A 145 5.25 0.21 29.59
CA PHE A 145 6.32 -0.64 29.04
C PHE A 145 6.25 -2.07 29.54
N MET A 146 5.92 -2.29 30.82
CA MET A 146 5.73 -3.65 31.34
C MET A 146 4.54 -4.34 30.67
N PHE A 147 3.46 -3.59 30.40
CA PHE A 147 2.31 -4.10 29.65
C PHE A 147 2.69 -4.44 28.21
N MET A 148 3.41 -3.56 27.52
CA MET A 148 3.95 -3.83 26.18
C MET A 148 4.90 -5.02 26.15
N ALA A 149 5.69 -5.25 27.20
CA ALA A 149 6.56 -6.42 27.31
C ALA A 149 5.75 -7.72 27.47
N ALA A 150 4.73 -7.71 28.34
CA ALA A 150 3.89 -8.88 28.61
C ALA A 150 2.98 -9.26 27.42
N PHE A 151 2.54 -8.29 26.63
CA PHE A 151 1.64 -8.51 25.49
C PHE A 151 2.23 -7.92 24.21
N ARG A 152 3.48 -8.30 23.93
CA ARG A 152 4.27 -7.76 22.82
C ARG A 152 3.60 -7.91 21.45
N ASP A 153 2.80 -8.97 21.26
CA ASP A 153 2.04 -9.26 20.05
C ASP A 153 0.92 -8.25 19.77
N LYS A 154 0.49 -7.50 20.78
CA LYS A 154 -0.57 -6.49 20.65
C LYS A 154 -0.08 -5.15 20.12
N PHE A 155 1.23 -4.92 20.07
CA PHE A 155 1.83 -3.62 19.75
C PHE A 155 2.71 -3.67 18.51
N ASN A 156 2.84 -2.52 17.84
CA ASN A 156 3.66 -2.37 16.64
C ASN A 156 5.14 -2.23 16.98
N GLU A 157 6.01 -2.43 15.99
CA GLU A 157 7.46 -2.37 16.15
C GLU A 157 7.96 -1.01 16.61
N LYS A 158 7.35 0.08 16.11
CA LYS A 158 7.65 1.44 16.56
C LYS A 158 6.66 1.89 17.61
N VAL A 159 7.20 2.46 18.68
CA VAL A 159 6.44 3.19 19.69
C VAL A 159 6.82 4.67 19.66
N VAL A 160 5.81 5.52 19.61
CA VAL A 160 5.97 6.98 19.59
C VAL A 160 5.32 7.60 20.82
N ALA A 161 5.74 8.80 21.18
CA ALA A 161 5.14 9.62 22.21
C ALA A 161 5.13 11.07 21.75
N GLU A 162 3.95 11.62 21.51
CA GLU A 162 3.78 13.05 21.24
C GLU A 162 3.84 13.82 22.55
N MET A 163 4.75 14.78 22.63
CA MET A 163 5.01 15.53 23.85
C MET A 163 4.45 16.93 23.71
N ARG A 164 3.61 17.35 24.68
CA ARG A 164 3.06 18.72 24.74
C ARG A 164 4.17 19.78 24.58
N GLY A 165 3.99 20.65 23.59
CA GLY A 165 4.84 21.79 23.27
C GLY A 165 4.68 22.96 24.24
N VAL A 166 5.40 24.06 23.98
CA VAL A 166 5.44 25.21 24.89
C VAL A 166 4.13 26.01 24.80
N ILE A 167 3.45 26.12 25.94
CA ILE A 167 2.22 26.88 26.13
C ILE A 167 2.35 27.59 27.49
N ASP A 168 2.00 28.86 27.59
CA ASP A 168 2.08 29.58 28.86
C ASP A 168 0.85 29.35 29.76
N GLU A 169 0.83 29.98 30.94
CA GLU A 169 -0.27 29.88 31.92
C GLU A 169 -1.59 30.48 31.42
N HIS A 170 -1.56 31.31 30.37
CA HIS A 170 -2.73 31.93 29.74
C HIS A 170 -3.21 31.14 28.52
N GLY A 171 -2.56 30.03 28.16
CA GLY A 171 -2.90 29.21 27.00
C GLY A 171 -2.32 29.72 25.67
N TYR A 172 -1.35 30.63 25.71
CA TYR A 172 -0.66 31.13 24.54
C TYR A 172 0.44 30.14 24.09
N SER A 173 0.34 29.67 22.84
CA SER A 173 1.38 28.88 22.17
C SER A 173 2.07 29.74 21.11
N PRO A 174 3.38 30.02 21.22
CA PRO A 174 4.10 30.80 20.21
C PRO A 174 4.01 30.17 18.82
N PHE A 175 4.09 28.84 18.75
CA PHE A 175 3.99 28.09 17.50
C PHE A 175 2.60 28.26 16.85
N TRP A 176 1.52 28.05 17.61
CA TRP A 176 0.16 28.24 17.11
C TRP A 176 -0.08 29.67 16.62
N GLN A 177 0.41 30.67 17.36
CA GLN A 177 0.17 32.08 17.02
C GLN A 177 0.88 32.50 15.75
N SER A 178 2.10 32.00 15.53
CA SER A 178 2.84 32.28 14.31
C SER A 178 2.32 31.52 13.10
N LEU A 179 1.91 30.25 13.28
CA LEU A 179 1.55 29.35 12.18
C LEU A 179 0.06 29.00 12.17
N GLY A 180 -0.41 28.23 13.14
CA GLY A 180 -1.76 27.64 13.16
C GLY A 180 -2.89 28.66 13.00
N LYS A 181 -2.85 29.77 13.73
CA LYS A 181 -3.89 30.81 13.70
C LYS A 181 -4.17 31.36 12.29
N ARG A 182 -3.14 31.39 11.42
CA ARG A 182 -3.27 31.90 10.04
C ARG A 182 -4.14 31.01 9.15
N PHE A 183 -4.21 29.72 9.45
CA PHE A 183 -4.92 28.73 8.63
C PHE A 183 -6.26 28.33 9.25
N PHE A 184 -6.32 28.18 10.58
CA PHE A 184 -7.49 27.65 11.27
C PHE A 184 -8.52 28.71 11.68
N SER A 185 -8.15 30.00 11.66
CA SER A 185 -9.02 31.12 12.06
C SER A 185 -9.72 30.91 13.42
N MET A 186 -9.07 30.19 14.35
CA MET A 186 -9.57 29.90 15.69
C MET A 186 -8.41 29.93 16.71
N GLU A 187 -8.76 30.05 17.99
CA GLU A 187 -7.78 30.01 19.08
C GLU A 187 -7.30 28.57 19.36
N PHE A 188 -6.07 28.44 19.88
CA PHE A 188 -5.42 27.14 20.13
C PHE A 188 -6.32 26.21 20.95
N SER A 189 -6.90 26.72 22.04
CA SER A 189 -7.79 25.96 22.93
C SER A 189 -9.02 25.37 22.21
N ARG A 190 -9.51 26.04 21.16
CA ARG A 190 -10.61 25.53 20.35
C ARG A 190 -10.15 24.41 19.43
N ALA A 191 -9.00 24.57 18.76
CA ALA A 191 -8.43 23.54 17.91
C ALA A 191 -8.06 22.28 18.70
N ASP A 192 -7.41 22.45 19.86
CA ASP A 192 -7.07 21.39 20.82
C ASP A 192 -8.33 20.64 21.27
N PHE A 193 -9.39 21.37 21.64
CA PHE A 193 -10.67 20.76 22.04
C PHE A 193 -11.35 19.98 20.90
N LEU A 194 -11.37 20.51 19.67
CA LEU A 194 -11.97 19.82 18.52
C LEU A 194 -11.21 18.53 18.21
N CYS A 195 -9.87 18.58 18.21
CA CYS A 195 -9.03 17.40 18.00
C CYS A 195 -9.24 16.36 19.12
N GLY A 196 -9.24 16.80 20.38
CA GLY A 196 -9.44 15.93 21.55
C GLY A 196 -10.82 15.28 21.60
N THR A 197 -11.85 15.92 21.04
CA THR A 197 -13.22 15.38 20.93
C THR A 197 -13.45 14.56 19.66
N GLY A 198 -12.41 14.30 18.87
CA GLY A 198 -12.46 13.42 17.70
C GLY A 198 -12.83 14.10 16.38
N GLN A 199 -13.05 15.41 16.36
CA GLN A 199 -13.32 16.16 15.13
C GLN A 199 -12.00 16.50 14.43
N LYS A 200 -11.42 15.56 13.66
CA LYS A 200 -10.08 15.74 13.06
C LYS A 200 -10.09 16.14 11.58
N ALA A 201 -11.24 16.08 10.90
CA ALA A 201 -11.35 16.36 9.46
C ALA A 201 -10.84 17.76 9.06
N PHE A 202 -11.07 18.76 9.93
CA PHE A 202 -10.67 20.14 9.67
C PHE A 202 -9.14 20.30 9.52
N ILE A 203 -8.34 19.38 10.08
CA ILE A 203 -6.88 19.39 9.96
C ILE A 203 -6.49 19.21 8.49
N ALA A 204 -7.04 18.20 7.82
CA ALA A 204 -6.76 17.92 6.41
C ALA A 204 -7.28 19.02 5.47
N GLU A 205 -8.37 19.68 5.86
CA GLU A 205 -9.02 20.74 5.09
C GLU A 205 -8.27 22.08 5.16
N LEU A 206 -7.69 22.40 6.32
CA LEU A 206 -7.15 23.73 6.60
C LEU A 206 -5.62 23.78 6.66
N MET A 207 -4.93 22.65 6.90
CA MET A 207 -3.47 22.67 6.97
C MET A 207 -2.80 22.98 5.62
N PRO A 208 -1.70 23.77 5.62
CA PRO A 208 -0.93 24.03 4.43
C PRO A 208 -0.26 22.74 3.92
N LYS A 209 -0.49 22.43 2.64
CA LYS A 209 0.03 21.22 1.98
C LYS A 209 1.47 21.38 1.46
N HIS A 210 2.00 22.59 1.45
CA HIS A 210 3.34 22.91 0.97
C HIS A 210 4.32 23.08 2.15
N PRO A 211 5.62 22.80 1.93
CA PRO A 211 6.63 23.02 2.96
C PRO A 211 6.68 24.47 3.42
N ILE A 212 6.91 24.68 4.71
CA ILE A 212 6.96 26.01 5.34
C ILE A 212 8.38 26.29 5.81
N TYR A 213 9.01 27.34 5.29
CA TYR A 213 10.28 27.81 5.84
C TYR A 213 10.06 28.34 7.25
N THR A 214 10.80 27.79 8.22
CA THR A 214 10.69 28.22 9.62
C THR A 214 11.09 29.68 9.80
N ASP A 215 11.93 30.20 8.90
CA ASP A 215 12.38 31.60 8.88
C ASP A 215 11.23 32.60 8.65
N PHE A 216 10.07 32.13 8.17
CA PHE A 216 8.85 32.94 8.07
C PHE A 216 8.00 32.93 9.35
N LEU A 217 8.38 32.15 10.36
CA LEU A 217 7.76 32.16 11.67
C LEU A 217 8.43 33.20 12.56
N SER A 218 7.72 33.72 13.55
CA SER A 218 8.30 34.62 14.55
C SER A 218 9.45 33.94 15.31
N ASP A 219 10.44 34.71 15.76
CA ASP A 219 11.59 34.20 16.54
C ASP A 219 11.15 33.36 17.76
N GLU A 220 10.06 33.78 18.42
CA GLU A 220 9.48 33.04 19.55
C GLU A 220 9.01 31.64 19.14
N ALA A 221 8.26 31.55 18.02
CA ALA A 221 7.82 30.27 17.45
C ALA A 221 8.99 29.39 17.02
N GLN A 222 10.03 29.96 16.38
CA GLN A 222 11.22 29.20 15.99
C GLN A 222 11.94 28.60 17.21
N SER A 223 12.01 29.35 18.31
CA SER A 223 12.70 28.93 19.53
C SER A 223 12.04 27.75 20.26
N VAL A 224 10.74 27.51 20.02
CA VAL A 224 9.97 26.45 20.69
C VAL A 224 9.77 25.18 19.87
N ILE A 225 10.17 25.15 18.59
CA ILE A 225 10.09 23.95 17.74
C ILE A 225 10.91 22.81 18.35
N GLY A 226 10.26 21.68 18.63
CA GLY A 226 10.88 20.51 19.25
C GLY A 226 11.17 20.66 20.75
N GLN A 227 10.69 21.74 21.38
CA GLN A 227 10.76 21.96 22.82
C GLN A 227 9.47 21.47 23.50
N VAL A 228 9.60 20.99 24.74
CA VAL A 228 8.46 20.53 25.55
C VAL A 228 8.07 21.60 26.56
N HIS A 229 6.80 21.60 26.95
CA HIS A 229 6.32 22.37 28.10
C HIS A 229 7.17 22.08 29.36
N PRO A 230 7.44 23.05 30.26
CA PRO A 230 8.21 22.81 31.49
C PRO A 230 7.66 21.68 32.36
N GLN A 231 6.33 21.53 32.46
CA GLN A 231 5.71 20.43 33.21
C GLN A 231 5.83 19.06 32.51
N THR A 232 6.17 19.04 31.22
CA THR A 232 6.36 17.83 30.39
C THR A 232 7.83 17.39 30.37
N ALA A 233 8.77 18.27 30.70
CA ALA A 233 10.21 17.98 30.71
C ALA A 233 10.59 16.73 31.54
N PRO A 234 10.01 16.47 32.73
CA PRO A 234 10.28 15.24 33.47
C PRO A 234 9.88 13.97 32.70
N ALA A 235 8.76 13.98 31.98
CA ALA A 235 8.29 12.85 31.19
C ALA A 235 9.22 12.57 30.00
N ARG A 236 9.67 13.62 29.29
CA ARG A 236 10.68 13.51 28.22
C ARG A 236 11.95 12.82 28.73
N ALA A 237 12.47 13.26 29.88
CA ALA A 237 13.67 12.68 30.47
C ALA A 237 13.50 11.20 30.86
N VAL A 238 12.29 10.77 31.23
CA VAL A 238 11.99 9.35 31.48
C VAL A 238 12.05 8.56 30.17
N LEU A 239 11.40 9.04 29.11
CA LEU A 239 11.37 8.35 27.81
C LEU A 239 12.76 8.25 27.19
N GLU A 240 13.55 9.32 27.21
CA GLU A 240 14.93 9.32 26.68
C GLU A 240 15.82 8.32 27.43
N LYS A 241 15.66 8.18 28.76
CA LYS A 241 16.35 7.16 29.56
C LYS A 241 15.92 5.72 29.24
N GLU A 242 14.72 5.54 28.68
CA GLU A 242 14.25 4.23 28.21
C GLU A 242 14.62 3.95 26.74
N GLY A 243 15.17 4.93 26.01
CA GLY A 243 15.69 4.75 24.66
C GLY A 243 14.97 5.54 23.56
N PHE A 244 13.95 6.32 23.91
CA PHE A 244 13.26 7.20 22.96
C PHE A 244 14.17 8.33 22.51
N ARG A 245 13.98 8.79 21.26
CA ARG A 245 14.76 9.89 20.67
C ARG A 245 13.87 10.83 19.90
N TYR A 246 14.21 12.12 19.97
CA TYR A 246 13.67 13.11 19.04
C TYR A 246 14.30 12.91 17.66
N ARG A 247 13.45 12.79 16.64
CA ARG A 247 13.84 12.45 15.27
C ARG A 247 13.34 13.47 14.26
N ASN A 248 13.31 14.74 14.70
CA ASN A 248 12.88 15.88 13.91
C ASN A 248 11.40 15.81 13.48
N TYR A 249 10.52 15.38 14.38
CA TYR A 249 9.08 15.43 14.17
C TYR A 249 8.43 16.23 15.28
N VAL A 250 7.53 17.15 14.91
CA VAL A 250 6.82 18.01 15.86
C VAL A 250 5.32 17.98 15.61
N ASP A 251 4.55 18.19 16.67
CA ASP A 251 3.11 18.38 16.61
C ASP A 251 2.75 19.60 15.76
N ILE A 252 1.62 19.50 15.07
CA ILE A 252 1.13 20.49 14.12
C ILE A 252 0.49 21.71 14.79
N PHE A 253 0.15 21.64 16.08
CA PHE A 253 -0.54 22.69 16.80
C PHE A 253 0.38 23.46 17.74
N ASP A 254 1.21 22.78 18.52
CA ASP A 254 2.04 23.40 19.56
C ASP A 254 3.57 23.30 19.32
N GLY A 255 3.99 22.60 18.26
CA GLY A 255 5.40 22.43 17.90
C GLY A 255 6.19 21.52 18.85
N GLY A 256 5.50 20.81 19.76
CA GLY A 256 6.11 19.86 20.69
C GLY A 256 6.68 18.64 19.98
N PRO A 257 7.77 18.04 20.49
CA PRO A 257 8.45 16.94 19.81
C PRO A 257 7.67 15.62 19.89
N THR A 258 7.64 14.86 18.80
CA THR A 258 7.34 13.43 18.81
C THR A 258 8.64 12.66 19.07
N LEU A 259 8.66 11.86 20.13
CA LEU A 259 9.77 10.96 20.44
C LEU A 259 9.45 9.55 19.94
N GLU A 260 10.43 8.86 19.37
CA GLU A 260 10.25 7.50 18.84
C GLU A 260 11.28 6.51 19.41
N CYS A 261 10.89 5.23 19.48
CA CYS A 261 11.76 4.11 19.80
C CYS A 261 11.27 2.84 19.10
N ASP A 262 12.18 1.96 18.69
CA ASP A 262 11.81 0.57 18.40
C ASP A 262 11.43 -0.09 19.73
N ILE A 263 10.25 -0.69 19.83
CA ILE A 263 9.67 -1.21 21.08
C ILE A 263 10.60 -2.22 21.77
N ASP A 264 11.28 -3.08 21.01
CA ASP A 264 12.22 -4.07 21.55
C ASP A 264 13.55 -3.46 22.02
N ARG A 265 13.82 -2.20 21.65
CA ARG A 265 14.96 -1.42 22.15
C ARG A 265 14.62 -0.61 23.39
N VAL A 266 13.35 -0.49 23.76
CA VAL A 266 12.93 0.16 25.00
C VAL A 266 13.57 -0.60 26.16
N ARG A 267 14.40 0.10 26.94
CA ARG A 267 15.23 -0.51 27.99
C ARG A 267 14.39 -1.28 29.01
N ALA A 268 13.24 -0.73 29.44
CA ALA A 268 12.33 -1.40 30.36
C ALA A 268 11.78 -2.72 29.79
N ILE A 269 11.46 -2.77 28.51
CA ILE A 269 10.99 -3.98 27.81
C ILE A 269 12.13 -4.98 27.70
N ARG A 270 13.26 -4.57 27.10
CA ARG A 270 14.45 -5.41 26.90
C ARG A 270 15.03 -6.00 28.19
N LYS A 271 14.95 -5.27 29.30
CA LYS A 271 15.45 -5.72 30.61
C LYS A 271 14.39 -6.39 31.49
N SER A 272 13.14 -6.45 31.04
CA SER A 272 12.10 -7.18 31.75
C SER A 272 12.39 -8.69 31.71
N ARG A 273 11.90 -9.41 32.71
CA ARG A 273 12.06 -10.87 32.83
C ARG A 273 10.82 -11.47 33.45
N LEU A 274 10.48 -12.68 33.01
CA LEU A 274 9.45 -13.48 33.65
C LEU A 274 10.04 -14.21 34.85
N VAL A 275 9.31 -14.13 35.96
CA VAL A 275 9.68 -14.73 37.23
C VAL A 275 8.44 -15.29 37.90
N GLU A 276 8.58 -16.40 38.60
CA GLU A 276 7.55 -16.90 39.51
C GLU A 276 7.57 -16.07 40.79
N VAL A 277 6.39 -15.70 41.29
CA VAL A 277 6.23 -14.92 42.52
C VAL A 277 5.53 -15.81 43.55
N ALA A 278 6.09 -15.90 44.75
CA ALA A 278 5.49 -16.55 45.90
C ALA A 278 5.29 -15.55 47.04
N GLU A 279 4.19 -15.65 47.77
CA GLU A 279 3.98 -14.87 48.99
C GLU A 279 4.93 -15.37 50.09
N GLY A 280 5.62 -14.44 50.77
CA GLY A 280 6.59 -14.77 51.80
C GLY A 280 7.05 -13.56 52.60
N GLN A 281 7.81 -13.80 53.68
CA GLN A 281 8.42 -12.71 54.44
C GLN A 281 9.51 -12.01 53.60
N PRO A 282 9.64 -10.67 53.68
CA PRO A 282 10.69 -9.95 52.95
C PRO A 282 12.07 -10.49 53.33
N ALA A 283 12.87 -10.87 52.34
CA ALA A 283 14.25 -11.29 52.57
C ALA A 283 15.03 -10.18 53.30
N THR A 284 15.89 -10.56 54.25
CA THR A 284 16.76 -9.63 54.96
C THR A 284 17.90 -9.16 54.04
N GLY A 285 17.79 -7.95 53.51
CA GLY A 285 18.81 -7.29 52.67
C GLY A 285 18.28 -6.05 51.95
N ASP A 286 19.17 -5.19 51.47
CA ASP A 286 18.81 -4.05 50.61
C ASP A 286 18.68 -4.52 49.15
N TYR A 287 17.45 -4.82 48.74
CA TYR A 287 17.11 -5.17 47.36
C TYR A 287 16.58 -3.95 46.59
N PRO A 288 16.87 -3.84 45.29
CA PRO A 288 16.31 -2.75 44.47
C PRO A 288 14.79 -2.88 44.38
N ALA A 289 14.09 -1.74 44.36
CA ALA A 289 12.66 -1.71 44.08
C ALA A 289 12.40 -2.18 42.64
N CYS A 290 11.53 -3.17 42.48
CA CYS A 290 11.15 -3.74 41.20
C CYS A 290 9.70 -3.37 40.85
N LEU A 291 9.45 -3.13 39.56
CA LEU A 291 8.08 -3.07 39.03
C LEU A 291 7.65 -4.48 38.64
N VAL A 292 6.48 -4.90 39.10
CA VAL A 292 5.92 -6.24 38.83
C VAL A 292 4.59 -6.06 38.11
N ALA A 293 4.41 -6.82 37.03
CA ALA A 293 3.16 -6.95 36.28
C ALA A 293 2.88 -8.44 36.07
N ASN A 294 1.61 -8.82 35.92
CA ASN A 294 1.26 -10.19 35.56
C ASN A 294 1.03 -10.32 34.05
N GLU A 295 1.15 -11.53 33.52
CA GLU A 295 0.88 -11.85 32.11
C GLU A 295 -0.55 -12.35 31.87
N ASN A 296 -1.40 -12.30 32.89
CA ASN A 296 -2.78 -12.71 32.71
C ASN A 296 -3.57 -11.55 32.10
N TYR A 297 -3.70 -11.57 30.77
CA TYR A 297 -4.43 -10.54 30.02
C TYR A 297 -5.85 -10.29 30.55
N GLN A 298 -6.53 -11.32 31.07
CA GLN A 298 -7.87 -11.18 31.66
C GLN A 298 -7.85 -10.77 33.15
N LYS A 299 -6.69 -10.83 33.82
CA LYS A 299 -6.54 -10.56 35.26
C LYS A 299 -5.39 -9.59 35.60
N LEU A 300 -5.04 -8.65 34.72
CA LEU A 300 -3.99 -7.65 35.00
C LEU A 300 -4.23 -6.93 36.35
N PRO A 301 -3.23 -6.80 37.24
CA PRO A 301 -3.43 -7.14 38.66
C PRO A 301 -4.16 -6.10 39.52
N ARG A 302 -4.94 -6.65 40.47
CA ARG A 302 -5.48 -6.00 41.68
C ARG A 302 -4.58 -6.08 42.94
N HIS A 303 -3.34 -6.64 42.93
CA HIS A 303 -2.39 -6.71 44.08
C HIS A 303 -0.95 -7.02 43.59
N ALA A 304 0.21 -6.75 44.23
CA ALA A 304 0.68 -5.95 45.37
C ALA A 304 2.20 -5.70 45.21
N GLY A 305 2.75 -4.67 45.86
CA GLY A 305 4.16 -4.30 45.94
C GLY A 305 4.46 -3.94 47.40
N SER A 306 5.47 -4.59 47.97
CA SER A 306 5.67 -4.66 49.43
C SER A 306 6.51 -3.52 50.00
N ARG A 307 6.07 -2.95 51.14
CA ARG A 307 6.92 -2.51 52.27
C ARG A 307 6.19 -2.71 53.61
N ARG A 308 7.01 -3.04 54.63
CA ARG A 308 6.79 -3.39 56.08
C ARG A 308 5.69 -2.56 56.80
N PRO A 309 4.99 -3.07 57.85
CA PRO A 309 5.57 -3.72 59.06
C PRO A 309 4.76 -4.85 59.77
N GLY A 310 5.43 -5.57 60.69
CA GLY A 310 4.81 -6.18 61.91
C GLY A 310 4.49 -7.69 61.90
N TYR A 311 5.26 -8.47 62.68
CA TYR A 311 5.01 -9.87 63.12
C TYR A 311 3.73 -10.03 64.00
N PRO A 312 3.24 -11.24 64.39
CA PRO A 312 3.75 -12.63 64.15
C PRO A 312 2.72 -13.77 63.81
N THR A 313 3.28 -14.93 63.36
CA THR A 313 2.88 -16.38 63.54
C THR A 313 1.59 -16.92 62.88
N SER A 314 1.43 -18.15 62.35
CA SER A 314 2.16 -19.46 62.34
C SER A 314 1.41 -20.51 61.45
N GLY A 315 2.10 -21.57 60.96
CA GLY A 315 1.56 -22.90 60.55
C GLY A 315 1.39 -23.13 59.03
N THR A 316 2.20 -23.93 58.31
CA THR A 316 2.34 -25.42 58.16
C THR A 316 1.29 -26.13 57.27
N ASP A 317 1.84 -26.92 56.33
CA ASP A 317 1.26 -28.03 55.52
C ASP A 317 0.25 -27.66 54.41
N GLY A 318 0.20 -28.24 53.22
CA GLY A 318 0.81 -29.43 52.60
C GLY A 318 -0.16 -29.93 51.51
N GLY A 319 0.32 -30.62 50.46
CA GLY A 319 -0.52 -31.51 49.66
C GLY A 319 -0.75 -31.18 48.18
N THR A 320 -0.11 -31.98 47.33
CA THR A 320 -0.37 -32.17 45.89
C THR A 320 -1.47 -33.22 45.66
N THR A 321 -2.34 -33.00 44.68
CA THR A 321 -3.09 -34.08 43.97
C THR A 321 -3.41 -33.66 42.54
N GLY A 322 -3.12 -34.56 41.59
CA GLY A 322 -3.26 -34.36 40.14
C GLY A 322 -4.66 -34.61 39.56
N CYS A 323 -4.77 -34.44 38.25
CA CYS A 323 -5.99 -34.63 37.44
C CYS A 323 -5.78 -35.70 36.36
N PRO A 324 -6.82 -36.46 35.96
CA PRO A 324 -6.70 -37.67 35.14
C PRO A 324 -6.93 -37.45 33.63
N GLU A 325 -6.29 -38.31 32.83
CA GLU A 325 -6.42 -38.45 31.36
C GLU A 325 -7.72 -39.14 30.91
N MET A 326 -8.17 -38.85 29.68
CA MET A 326 -8.95 -39.73 28.77
C MET A 326 -8.99 -39.12 27.34
N PRO A 327 -9.35 -39.85 26.25
CA PRO A 327 -8.55 -40.84 25.53
C PRO A 327 -8.33 -40.51 24.03
N ARG A 328 -7.38 -41.22 23.40
CA ARG A 328 -6.90 -41.03 22.01
C ARG A 328 -7.83 -41.63 20.94
N GLY A 329 -7.98 -40.93 19.82
CA GLY A 329 -8.57 -41.44 18.57
C GLY A 329 -7.93 -40.83 17.30
N ARG A 330 -7.22 -41.70 16.54
CA ARG A 330 -6.65 -41.65 15.16
C ARG A 330 -6.39 -40.28 14.46
N PRO A 331 -5.16 -40.01 13.98
CA PRO A 331 -4.85 -38.76 13.27
C PRO A 331 -5.31 -38.80 11.81
N CYS A 332 -6.04 -37.77 11.40
CA CYS A 332 -6.22 -37.39 10.00
C CYS A 332 -4.90 -36.82 9.48
N THR A 333 -4.30 -37.47 8.48
CA THR A 333 -3.02 -37.07 7.84
C THR A 333 -3.06 -35.69 7.18
N PHE A 334 -4.23 -35.06 7.05
CA PHE A 334 -4.38 -33.71 6.47
C PHE A 334 -4.32 -32.57 7.50
N CYS A 335 -4.56 -32.86 8.78
CA CYS A 335 -4.45 -31.85 9.87
C CYS A 335 -3.04 -31.77 10.47
N ALA A 336 -2.17 -32.75 10.18
CA ALA A 336 -0.84 -32.83 10.76
C ALA A 336 0.18 -31.83 10.17
N SER A 337 -0.06 -31.27 8.98
CA SER A 337 0.79 -30.21 8.40
C SER A 337 0.45 -28.81 8.91
N LEU A 338 -0.80 -28.55 9.34
CA LEU A 338 -1.21 -27.26 9.90
C LEU A 338 -0.68 -27.00 11.31
N CYS A 339 -0.30 -28.07 12.04
CA CYS A 339 0.21 -27.99 13.42
C CYS A 339 1.75 -28.15 13.51
N ARG A 340 2.45 -28.31 12.38
CA ARG A 340 3.92 -28.20 12.33
C ARG A 340 4.24 -26.93 11.58
N GLY A 341 5.00 -26.03 12.20
CA GLY A 341 5.52 -24.83 11.55
C GLY A 341 6.56 -25.18 10.48
N GLU A 342 6.15 -25.87 9.41
CA GLU A 342 6.96 -26.01 8.21
C GLU A 342 6.97 -24.67 7.49
N ASN A 343 8.10 -23.99 7.59
CA ASN A 343 8.42 -22.77 6.88
C ASN A 343 8.42 -23.04 5.37
N SER A 344 7.29 -22.80 4.70
CA SER A 344 7.18 -22.92 3.25
C SER A 344 8.20 -22.01 2.55
N MET A 345 8.99 -22.59 1.63
CA MET A 345 9.98 -21.85 0.84
C MET A 345 9.28 -21.26 -0.39
N THR A 346 8.90 -19.99 -0.29
CA THR A 346 8.02 -19.32 -1.27
C THR A 346 8.67 -18.14 -1.99
N LEU A 347 9.90 -17.78 -1.61
CA LEU A 347 10.72 -16.81 -2.32
C LEU A 347 11.71 -17.57 -3.20
N TRP A 348 12.10 -16.99 -4.33
CA TRP A 348 13.14 -17.56 -5.20
C TRP A 348 14.22 -16.51 -5.41
N ILE A 349 15.36 -16.69 -4.76
CA ILE A 349 16.45 -15.71 -4.74
C ILE A 349 17.72 -16.41 -5.15
N ASN A 350 18.38 -15.88 -6.18
CA ASN A 350 19.64 -16.43 -6.68
C ASN A 350 19.59 -17.93 -7.02
N GLY A 351 18.47 -18.40 -7.59
CA GLY A 351 18.29 -19.80 -7.96
C GLY A 351 17.81 -20.73 -6.83
N ASP A 352 17.79 -20.26 -5.59
CA ASP A 352 17.35 -21.05 -4.43
C ASP A 352 15.96 -20.65 -3.94
N TRP A 353 15.13 -21.65 -3.61
CA TRP A 353 13.88 -21.44 -2.91
C TRP A 353 14.15 -21.24 -1.41
N VAL A 354 13.72 -20.09 -0.86
CA VAL A 354 13.96 -19.72 0.54
C VAL A 354 12.67 -19.28 1.23
N THR A 355 12.64 -19.43 2.55
CA THR A 355 11.53 -18.94 3.39
C THR A 355 11.61 -17.43 3.55
N GLY A 356 10.47 -16.74 3.44
CA GLY A 356 10.39 -15.32 3.78
C GLY A 356 10.61 -15.03 5.27
N LEU A 357 11.16 -13.86 5.55
CA LEU A 357 11.48 -13.35 6.89
C LEU A 357 10.50 -12.25 7.35
N GLY A 358 9.57 -11.84 6.50
CA GLY A 358 8.50 -10.89 6.80
C GLY A 358 7.26 -11.54 7.39
N GLU A 359 6.14 -10.80 7.35
CA GLU A 359 4.86 -11.27 7.89
C GLU A 359 4.36 -12.54 7.19
N ARG A 360 3.71 -13.41 7.96
CA ARG A 360 3.05 -14.59 7.42
C ARG A 360 1.82 -14.19 6.62
N ARG A 361 1.70 -14.73 5.41
CA ARG A 361 0.58 -14.51 4.50
C ARG A 361 -0.16 -15.80 4.21
N VAL A 362 -1.48 -15.68 4.11
CA VAL A 362 -2.39 -16.75 3.70
C VAL A 362 -3.29 -16.20 2.60
N LYS A 363 -3.34 -16.90 1.47
CA LYS A 363 -4.26 -16.62 0.38
C LYS A 363 -5.35 -17.67 0.35
N THR A 364 -6.59 -17.21 0.43
CA THR A 364 -7.79 -18.03 0.30
C THR A 364 -8.47 -17.82 -1.05
N ASN A 365 -9.21 -18.84 -1.48
CA ASN A 365 -10.13 -18.76 -2.59
C ASN A 365 -11.22 -17.73 -2.28
N PRO A 366 -11.43 -16.71 -3.14
CA PRO A 366 -12.34 -15.60 -2.84
C PRO A 366 -13.82 -15.98 -2.83
N VAL A 367 -14.16 -17.19 -3.30
CA VAL A 367 -15.53 -17.72 -3.29
C VAL A 367 -15.66 -18.92 -2.35
N GLY A 368 -14.72 -19.87 -2.44
CA GLY A 368 -14.76 -21.11 -1.65
C GLY A 368 -14.26 -20.95 -0.21
N GLY A 369 -13.42 -19.95 0.05
CA GLY A 369 -12.77 -19.72 1.34
C GLY A 369 -11.63 -20.70 1.67
N ASP A 370 -11.42 -21.74 0.85
CA ASP A 370 -10.32 -22.69 1.03
C ASP A 370 -8.95 -21.99 0.94
N VAL A 371 -8.03 -22.37 1.82
CA VAL A 371 -6.64 -21.88 1.77
C VAL A 371 -5.98 -22.48 0.53
N LEU A 372 -5.51 -21.60 -0.36
CA LEU A 372 -4.84 -21.97 -1.61
C LEU A 372 -3.32 -21.91 -1.48
N TRP A 373 -2.84 -20.94 -0.71
CA TRP A 373 -1.41 -20.68 -0.57
C TRP A 373 -1.09 -20.06 0.79
N HIS A 374 0.09 -20.37 1.31
CA HIS A 374 0.65 -19.73 2.50
C HIS A 374 2.16 -19.66 2.41
N GLY A 375 2.73 -18.60 2.98
CA GLY A 375 4.16 -18.35 2.99
C GLY A 375 4.46 -17.14 3.88
N ASN A 376 5.70 -16.72 3.89
CA ASN A 376 6.09 -15.47 4.52
C ASN A 376 6.49 -14.48 3.44
N ASP A 377 6.18 -13.22 3.68
CA ASP A 377 6.62 -12.12 2.83
C ASP A 377 8.16 -11.98 2.88
N ALA A 378 8.74 -11.40 1.83
CA ALA A 378 10.12 -10.95 1.85
C ALA A 378 10.22 -9.65 2.67
N ASP A 379 11.12 -9.64 3.65
CA ASP A 379 11.46 -8.41 4.37
C ASP A 379 12.40 -7.53 3.53
N ALA A 380 12.77 -6.35 4.05
CA ALA A 380 13.69 -5.45 3.36
C ALA A 380 15.06 -6.11 3.10
N THR A 381 15.54 -6.96 4.01
CA THR A 381 16.83 -7.67 3.86
C THR A 381 16.82 -8.60 2.66
N GLN A 382 15.77 -9.41 2.51
CA GLN A 382 15.61 -10.34 1.40
C GLN A 382 15.37 -9.64 0.07
N VAL A 383 14.67 -8.50 0.09
CA VAL A 383 14.55 -7.63 -1.09
C VAL A 383 15.92 -7.11 -1.54
N THR A 384 16.77 -6.66 -0.61
CA THR A 384 18.15 -6.27 -0.92
C THR A 384 18.97 -7.45 -1.45
N GLN A 385 18.84 -8.64 -0.87
CA GLN A 385 19.52 -9.86 -1.35
C GLN A 385 19.11 -10.22 -2.79
N ALA A 386 17.82 -10.13 -3.12
CA ALA A 386 17.33 -10.35 -4.48
C ALA A 386 17.93 -9.34 -5.47
N CYS A 387 18.09 -8.07 -5.07
CA CYS A 387 18.72 -7.06 -5.90
C CYS A 387 20.22 -7.30 -6.11
N GLN A 388 20.93 -7.69 -5.06
CA GLN A 388 22.35 -8.05 -5.15
C GLN A 388 22.56 -9.26 -6.09
N ALA A 389 21.71 -10.27 -5.99
CA ALA A 389 21.73 -11.43 -6.88
C ALA A 389 21.45 -11.03 -8.34
N ALA A 390 20.41 -10.22 -8.57
CA ALA A 390 20.08 -9.70 -9.90
C ALA A 390 21.22 -8.88 -10.51
N ARG A 391 21.86 -8.02 -9.71
CA ARG A 391 22.99 -7.20 -10.14
C ARG A 391 24.21 -8.05 -10.48
N ALA A 392 24.51 -9.07 -9.67
CA ALA A 392 25.62 -9.98 -9.92
C ALA A 392 25.44 -10.81 -11.20
N ALA A 393 24.21 -11.25 -11.48
CA ALA A 393 23.89 -12.03 -12.67
C ALA A 393 23.87 -11.20 -13.97
N PHE A 394 23.62 -9.89 -13.87
CA PHE A 394 23.36 -9.02 -15.01
C PHE A 394 24.45 -9.05 -16.08
N ALA A 395 25.73 -8.88 -15.70
CA ALA A 395 26.81 -8.81 -16.67
C ALA A 395 26.98 -10.12 -17.47
N GLY A 396 26.72 -11.27 -16.85
CA GLY A 396 26.75 -12.57 -17.53
C GLY A 396 25.58 -12.72 -18.49
N TRP A 397 24.37 -12.41 -18.02
CA TRP A 397 23.13 -12.51 -18.80
C TRP A 397 23.10 -11.56 -20.01
N ALA A 398 23.49 -10.30 -19.82
CA ALA A 398 23.51 -9.29 -20.87
C ALA A 398 24.51 -9.61 -22.01
N LYS A 399 25.59 -10.34 -21.70
CA LYS A 399 26.60 -10.77 -22.69
C LYS A 399 26.19 -11.99 -23.51
N GLN A 400 25.17 -12.74 -23.09
CA GLN A 400 24.70 -13.86 -23.88
C GLN A 400 24.17 -13.38 -25.24
N PRO A 401 24.40 -14.14 -26.33
CA PRO A 401 23.74 -13.88 -27.60
C PRO A 401 22.22 -13.83 -27.46
N PHE A 402 21.55 -13.01 -28.25
CA PHE A 402 20.08 -12.92 -28.25
C PHE A 402 19.42 -14.30 -28.46
N SER A 403 20.01 -15.14 -29.32
CA SER A 403 19.53 -16.50 -29.60
C SER A 403 19.53 -17.42 -28.37
N GLU A 404 20.49 -17.26 -27.45
CA GLU A 404 20.53 -18.05 -26.21
C GLU A 404 19.41 -17.61 -25.25
N ARG A 405 19.19 -16.30 -25.11
CA ARG A 405 18.08 -15.76 -24.31
C ARG A 405 16.72 -16.14 -24.92
N GLN A 406 16.61 -16.09 -26.25
CA GLN A 406 15.43 -16.50 -26.99
C GLN A 406 15.08 -17.97 -26.74
N ALA A 407 16.08 -18.87 -26.80
CA ALA A 407 15.85 -20.30 -26.56
C ALA A 407 15.26 -20.58 -25.17
N ILE A 408 15.68 -19.84 -24.13
CA ILE A 408 15.13 -19.98 -22.78
C ILE A 408 13.66 -19.53 -22.73
N VAL A 409 13.31 -18.38 -23.32
CA VAL A 409 11.91 -17.92 -23.30
C VAL A 409 10.99 -18.81 -24.15
N GLU A 410 11.50 -19.43 -25.23
CA GLU A 410 10.75 -20.40 -26.03
C GLU A 410 10.56 -21.74 -25.30
N LYS A 411 11.55 -22.17 -24.52
CA LYS A 411 11.39 -23.31 -23.62
C LYS A 411 10.34 -23.01 -22.54
N PHE A 412 10.34 -21.80 -21.98
CA PHE A 412 9.28 -21.36 -21.07
C PHE A 412 7.88 -21.37 -21.71
N ALA A 413 7.75 -20.94 -22.98
CA ALA A 413 6.48 -21.05 -23.71
C ALA A 413 6.00 -22.51 -23.83
N SER A 414 6.93 -23.43 -24.08
CA SER A 414 6.64 -24.87 -24.17
C SER A 414 6.21 -25.46 -22.81
N LEU A 415 6.81 -25.00 -21.72
CA LEU A 415 6.42 -25.35 -20.35
C LEU A 415 5.05 -24.79 -19.98
N LEU A 416 4.73 -23.56 -20.38
CA LEU A 416 3.39 -22.98 -20.20
C LEU A 416 2.32 -23.82 -20.92
N GLU A 417 2.57 -24.24 -22.16
CA GLU A 417 1.62 -25.09 -22.91
C GLU A 417 1.47 -26.47 -22.24
N SER A 418 2.58 -27.07 -21.82
CA SER A 418 2.57 -28.40 -21.19
C SER A 418 1.87 -28.41 -19.82
N ASN A 419 1.90 -27.29 -19.09
CA ASN A 419 1.26 -27.12 -17.78
C ASN A 419 -0.02 -26.28 -17.84
N LYS A 420 -0.58 -26.05 -19.05
CA LYS A 420 -1.69 -25.13 -19.29
C LYS A 420 -2.93 -25.44 -18.44
N SER A 421 -3.29 -26.71 -18.30
CA SER A 421 -4.44 -27.14 -17.51
C SER A 421 -4.26 -26.80 -16.02
N GLU A 422 -3.10 -27.11 -15.45
CA GLU A 422 -2.79 -26.86 -14.04
C GLU A 422 -2.76 -25.37 -13.75
N LEU A 423 -2.02 -24.58 -14.54
CA LEU A 423 -1.96 -23.13 -14.35
C LEU A 423 -3.31 -22.44 -14.54
N THR A 424 -4.14 -22.95 -15.46
CA THR A 424 -5.52 -22.46 -15.62
C THR A 424 -6.30 -22.62 -14.32
N GLN A 425 -6.17 -23.78 -13.64
CA GLN A 425 -6.82 -24.01 -12.36
C GLN A 425 -6.26 -23.11 -11.26
N ILE A 426 -4.94 -22.91 -11.21
CA ILE A 426 -4.28 -22.02 -10.24
C ILE A 426 -4.85 -20.61 -10.36
N ILE A 427 -4.80 -20.02 -11.56
CA ILE A 427 -5.32 -18.67 -11.81
C ILE A 427 -6.81 -18.59 -11.48
N ALA A 428 -7.60 -19.55 -11.95
CA ALA A 428 -9.04 -19.57 -11.76
C ALA A 428 -9.44 -19.63 -10.28
N ARG A 429 -8.83 -20.53 -9.50
CA ARG A 429 -9.06 -20.67 -8.06
C ARG A 429 -8.62 -19.45 -7.28
N GLU A 430 -7.45 -18.91 -7.62
CA GLU A 430 -6.85 -17.82 -6.87
C GLU A 430 -7.56 -16.48 -7.09
N THR A 431 -8.03 -16.24 -8.32
CA THR A 431 -8.66 -14.97 -8.73
C THR A 431 -10.17 -14.99 -8.72
N GLY A 432 -10.80 -16.17 -8.75
CA GLY A 432 -12.23 -16.34 -8.95
C GLY A 432 -12.67 -16.32 -10.42
N LYS A 433 -11.76 -16.22 -11.40
CA LYS A 433 -12.09 -16.27 -12.83
C LYS A 433 -12.69 -17.64 -13.22
N PRO A 434 -13.68 -17.68 -14.13
CA PRO A 434 -14.12 -18.93 -14.74
C PRO A 434 -12.98 -19.64 -15.47
N ARG A 435 -13.01 -20.98 -15.48
CA ARG A 435 -12.00 -21.84 -16.13
C ARG A 435 -11.77 -21.45 -17.59
N TRP A 436 -12.84 -21.18 -18.34
CA TRP A 436 -12.75 -20.81 -19.75
C TRP A 436 -11.95 -19.51 -19.94
N GLU A 437 -12.12 -18.55 -19.02
CA GLU A 437 -11.45 -17.26 -19.10
C GLU A 437 -9.99 -17.37 -18.65
N ALA A 438 -9.71 -18.08 -17.55
CA ALA A 438 -8.34 -18.33 -17.11
C ALA A 438 -7.51 -19.05 -18.20
N ALA A 439 -8.11 -19.97 -18.96
CA ALA A 439 -7.43 -20.62 -20.09
C ALA A 439 -7.06 -19.63 -21.22
N THR A 440 -7.86 -18.57 -21.42
CA THR A 440 -7.53 -17.50 -22.38
C THR A 440 -6.33 -16.69 -21.93
N GLU A 441 -6.18 -16.44 -20.62
CA GLU A 441 -5.00 -15.78 -20.06
C GLU A 441 -3.73 -16.58 -20.32
N LEU A 442 -3.75 -17.90 -20.07
CA LEU A 442 -2.61 -18.76 -20.36
C LEU A 442 -2.24 -18.76 -21.83
N THR A 443 -3.24 -18.81 -22.72
CA THR A 443 -3.01 -18.73 -24.16
C THR A 443 -2.36 -17.39 -24.53
N ALA A 444 -2.76 -16.29 -23.89
CA ALA A 444 -2.16 -14.98 -24.11
C ALA A 444 -0.72 -14.89 -23.55
N MET A 445 -0.40 -15.57 -22.45
CA MET A 445 0.98 -15.70 -21.96
C MET A 445 1.87 -16.41 -22.97
N ILE A 446 1.42 -17.53 -23.54
CA ILE A 446 2.19 -18.31 -24.53
C ILE A 446 2.43 -17.50 -25.81
N ASN A 447 1.37 -16.88 -26.34
CA ASN A 447 1.46 -16.08 -27.56
C ASN A 447 2.36 -14.83 -27.39
N LYS A 448 2.54 -14.33 -26.16
CA LYS A 448 3.40 -13.18 -25.87
C LYS A 448 4.84 -13.42 -26.32
N ILE A 449 5.38 -14.64 -26.16
CA ILE A 449 6.80 -14.93 -26.44
C ILE A 449 7.14 -14.62 -27.89
N ALA A 450 6.45 -15.25 -28.84
CA ALA A 450 6.71 -15.05 -30.27
C ALA A 450 6.51 -13.59 -30.72
N ILE A 451 5.57 -12.89 -30.10
CA ILE A 451 5.31 -11.47 -30.39
C ILE A 451 6.43 -10.59 -29.85
N SER A 452 6.91 -10.83 -28.63
CA SER A 452 8.01 -10.06 -28.02
C SER A 452 9.34 -10.25 -28.76
N VAL A 453 9.60 -11.44 -29.32
CA VAL A 453 10.77 -11.66 -30.21
C VAL A 453 10.68 -10.77 -31.45
N LYS A 454 9.51 -10.75 -32.12
CA LYS A 454 9.30 -9.88 -33.28
C LYS A 454 9.41 -8.40 -32.92
N ALA A 455 8.82 -7.99 -31.81
CA ALA A 455 8.88 -6.62 -31.32
C ALA A 455 10.32 -6.18 -31.02
N TYR A 456 11.14 -7.04 -30.38
CA TYR A 456 12.55 -6.76 -30.13
C TYR A 456 13.29 -6.44 -31.43
N HIS A 457 13.19 -7.29 -32.45
CA HIS A 457 13.89 -7.04 -33.72
C HIS A 457 13.36 -5.80 -34.45
N ALA A 458 12.06 -5.53 -34.38
CA ALA A 458 11.45 -4.41 -35.08
C ALA A 458 11.71 -3.05 -34.40
N ARG A 459 11.90 -3.03 -33.07
CA ARG A 459 11.95 -1.80 -32.27
C ARG A 459 13.31 -1.51 -31.68
N THR A 460 13.97 -2.56 -31.18
CA THR A 460 15.24 -2.46 -30.45
C THR A 460 16.29 -3.41 -31.03
N GLY A 461 16.22 -3.66 -32.34
CA GLY A 461 17.18 -4.48 -33.07
C GLY A 461 18.52 -3.78 -33.31
N GLU A 462 19.31 -4.32 -34.22
CA GLU A 462 20.55 -3.69 -34.69
C GLU A 462 20.40 -3.24 -36.14
N LEU A 463 20.95 -2.07 -36.46
CA LEU A 463 21.00 -1.51 -37.82
C LEU A 463 22.43 -1.08 -38.12
N HIS A 464 22.91 -1.39 -39.33
CA HIS A 464 24.24 -1.01 -39.80
C HIS A 464 24.11 -0.30 -41.15
N SER A 465 24.78 0.83 -41.31
CA SER A 465 24.76 1.64 -42.54
C SER A 465 26.18 2.07 -42.88
N GLU A 466 26.63 1.77 -44.09
CA GLU A 466 27.94 2.20 -44.58
C GLU A 466 27.98 3.71 -44.81
N LEU A 467 29.11 4.33 -44.44
CA LEU A 467 29.40 5.75 -44.65
C LEU A 467 30.72 5.90 -45.44
N PRO A 468 30.97 7.05 -46.10
CA PRO A 468 32.21 7.26 -46.85
C PRO A 468 33.50 7.08 -46.03
N ASP A 469 33.46 7.34 -44.72
CA ASP A 469 34.60 7.30 -43.80
C ASP A 469 34.47 6.24 -42.69
N GLY A 470 33.55 5.27 -42.86
CA GLY A 470 33.32 4.20 -41.88
C GLY A 470 31.91 3.65 -41.95
N ALA A 471 31.27 3.49 -40.80
CA ALA A 471 29.88 3.05 -40.71
C ALA A 471 29.16 3.70 -39.53
N ALA A 472 27.85 3.89 -39.68
CA ALA A 472 26.94 4.15 -38.57
C ALA A 472 26.29 2.84 -38.13
N THR A 473 26.40 2.52 -36.84
CA THR A 473 25.75 1.33 -36.27
C THR A 473 24.87 1.72 -35.10
N LEU A 474 23.59 1.31 -35.14
CA LEU A 474 22.65 1.39 -34.03
C LEU A 474 22.52 0.02 -33.39
N ARG A 475 22.68 -0.04 -32.07
CA ARG A 475 22.36 -1.22 -31.25
C ARG A 475 21.53 -0.79 -30.06
N HIS A 476 20.91 -1.75 -29.38
CA HIS A 476 20.22 -1.48 -28.12
C HIS A 476 20.85 -2.27 -26.98
N ARG A 477 20.72 -1.75 -25.76
CA ARG A 477 21.33 -2.33 -24.56
C ARG A 477 20.30 -2.42 -23.43
N PRO A 478 20.35 -3.47 -22.60
CA PRO A 478 19.50 -3.55 -21.41
C PRO A 478 19.86 -2.45 -20.41
N HIS A 479 18.92 -2.09 -19.57
CA HIS A 479 19.11 -1.14 -18.47
C HIS A 479 19.92 -1.77 -17.32
N GLY A 480 19.57 -3.01 -16.95
CA GLY A 480 20.23 -3.74 -15.86
C GLY A 480 19.23 -4.49 -14.99
N VAL A 481 19.11 -4.13 -13.72
CA VAL A 481 18.17 -4.70 -12.75
C VAL A 481 16.87 -3.91 -12.78
N LEU A 482 15.77 -4.57 -13.18
CA LEU A 482 14.43 -3.96 -13.18
C LEU A 482 13.51 -4.65 -12.17
N ALA A 483 12.75 -3.86 -11.43
CA ALA A 483 11.66 -4.36 -10.60
C ALA A 483 10.39 -4.53 -11.43
N VAL A 484 9.68 -5.67 -11.29
CA VAL A 484 8.38 -5.92 -11.94
C VAL A 484 7.32 -6.09 -10.87
N PHE A 485 6.30 -5.23 -10.90
CA PHE A 485 5.14 -5.29 -10.00
C PHE A 485 3.93 -5.86 -10.74
N GLY A 486 3.48 -7.03 -10.30
CA GLY A 486 2.37 -7.73 -10.94
C GLY A 486 0.99 -7.38 -10.35
N PRO A 487 -0.06 -7.23 -11.17
CA PRO A 487 -1.42 -7.01 -10.70
C PRO A 487 -2.13 -8.34 -10.44
N TYR A 488 -3.28 -8.30 -9.76
CA TYR A 488 -4.08 -9.50 -9.46
C TYR A 488 -5.04 -9.90 -10.58
N ASN A 489 -5.37 -8.99 -11.49
CA ASN A 489 -6.47 -9.20 -12.42
C ASN A 489 -6.08 -10.07 -13.62
N PHE A 490 -4.80 -10.06 -14.01
CA PHE A 490 -4.18 -11.01 -14.94
C PHE A 490 -2.80 -11.36 -14.38
N PRO A 491 -2.76 -12.19 -13.33
CA PRO A 491 -1.56 -12.41 -12.53
C PRO A 491 -0.47 -13.18 -13.26
N GLY A 492 -0.80 -13.84 -14.36
CA GLY A 492 0.18 -14.44 -15.26
C GLY A 492 0.49 -13.52 -16.44
N HIS A 493 -0.53 -13.08 -17.18
CA HIS A 493 -0.32 -12.40 -18.47
C HIS A 493 0.33 -11.01 -18.36
N LEU A 494 -0.10 -10.17 -17.41
CA LEU A 494 0.41 -8.80 -17.31
C LEU A 494 1.87 -8.76 -16.82
N PRO A 495 2.27 -9.51 -15.77
CA PRO A 495 3.68 -9.62 -15.41
C PRO A 495 4.54 -10.21 -16.54
N ASN A 496 4.03 -11.25 -17.22
CA ASN A 496 4.71 -11.85 -18.36
C ASN A 496 4.93 -10.87 -19.52
N GLY A 497 4.02 -9.89 -19.68
CA GLY A 497 4.14 -8.78 -20.62
C GLY A 497 5.32 -7.84 -20.35
N HIS A 498 5.84 -7.78 -19.12
CA HIS A 498 7.06 -7.08 -18.75
C HIS A 498 8.28 -8.00 -18.73
N ILE A 499 8.15 -9.18 -18.10
CA ILE A 499 9.25 -10.12 -17.86
C ILE A 499 9.86 -10.62 -19.17
N VAL A 500 9.06 -11.11 -20.11
CA VAL A 500 9.55 -11.67 -21.38
C VAL A 500 10.37 -10.66 -22.19
N PRO A 501 9.86 -9.45 -22.52
CA PRO A 501 10.66 -8.50 -23.29
C PRO A 501 11.88 -8.00 -22.52
N ALA A 502 11.82 -7.87 -21.19
CA ALA A 502 12.96 -7.44 -20.40
C ALA A 502 14.08 -8.48 -20.37
N LEU A 503 13.74 -9.77 -20.22
CA LEU A 503 14.69 -10.88 -20.32
C LEU A 503 15.29 -10.99 -21.73
N LEU A 504 14.48 -10.86 -22.79
CA LEU A 504 14.95 -10.86 -24.18
C LEU A 504 15.97 -9.74 -24.44
N ALA A 505 15.75 -8.55 -23.89
CA ALA A 505 16.68 -7.42 -23.96
C ALA A 505 17.98 -7.63 -23.16
N GLY A 506 18.00 -8.57 -22.20
CA GLY A 506 19.17 -8.88 -21.37
C GLY A 506 19.15 -8.24 -19.99
N ASN A 507 18.00 -7.77 -19.50
CA ASN A 507 17.85 -7.30 -18.12
C ASN A 507 17.72 -8.49 -17.16
N THR A 508 18.09 -8.26 -15.89
CA THR A 508 17.75 -9.15 -14.77
C THR A 508 16.62 -8.52 -13.95
N LEU A 509 15.85 -9.35 -13.26
CA LEU A 509 14.54 -8.95 -12.75
C LEU A 509 14.33 -9.35 -11.30
N ILE A 510 13.61 -8.48 -10.58
CA ILE A 510 12.99 -8.80 -9.29
C ILE A 510 11.48 -8.69 -9.47
N PHE A 511 10.80 -9.83 -9.45
CA PHE A 511 9.36 -9.92 -9.60
C PHE A 511 8.67 -9.94 -8.24
N LYS A 512 7.79 -8.95 -8.01
CA LYS A 512 6.88 -8.87 -6.88
C LYS A 512 5.43 -9.03 -7.38
N PRO A 513 4.85 -10.25 -7.35
CA PRO A 513 3.44 -10.44 -7.71
C PRO A 513 2.53 -9.73 -6.71
N SER A 514 1.27 -9.50 -7.08
CA SER A 514 0.27 -9.03 -6.12
C SER A 514 0.13 -10.02 -4.98
N GLU A 515 0.02 -9.51 -3.76
CA GLU A 515 -0.27 -10.29 -2.57
C GLU A 515 -1.64 -11.01 -2.60
N LEU A 516 -2.50 -10.67 -3.56
CA LEU A 516 -3.76 -11.36 -3.83
C LEU A 516 -3.61 -12.53 -4.80
N THR A 517 -2.47 -12.66 -5.47
CA THR A 517 -2.16 -13.75 -6.40
C THR A 517 -0.74 -14.34 -6.24
N PRO A 518 -0.29 -14.65 -5.02
CA PRO A 518 1.06 -15.16 -4.77
C PRO A 518 1.29 -16.56 -5.37
N TRP A 519 0.28 -17.41 -5.43
CA TRP A 519 0.39 -18.79 -5.93
C TRP A 519 0.65 -18.80 -7.43
N THR A 520 -0.04 -17.96 -8.20
CA THR A 520 0.22 -17.79 -9.63
C THR A 520 1.65 -17.30 -9.85
N GLY A 521 2.11 -16.31 -9.06
CA GLY A 521 3.48 -15.78 -9.16
C GLY A 521 4.54 -16.87 -8.88
N GLU A 522 4.32 -17.69 -7.86
CA GLU A 522 5.18 -18.83 -7.54
C GLU A 522 5.18 -19.90 -8.66
N ALA A 523 4.00 -20.31 -9.13
CA ALA A 523 3.86 -21.36 -10.14
C ALA A 523 4.51 -20.97 -11.47
N VAL A 524 4.34 -19.71 -11.91
CA VAL A 524 5.00 -19.18 -13.10
C VAL A 524 6.52 -19.11 -12.92
N THR A 525 7.00 -18.74 -11.73
CA THR A 525 8.44 -18.68 -11.43
C THR A 525 9.07 -20.08 -11.46
N LYS A 526 8.38 -21.11 -10.96
CA LYS A 526 8.83 -22.51 -11.07
C LYS A 526 9.00 -22.96 -12.53
N LEU A 527 8.18 -22.47 -13.45
CA LEU A 527 8.37 -22.75 -14.88
C LEU A 527 9.55 -22.00 -15.48
N TRP A 528 9.85 -20.78 -15.01
CA TRP A 528 11.06 -20.07 -15.39
C TRP A 528 12.33 -20.74 -14.90
N GLU A 529 12.32 -21.28 -13.68
CA GLU A 529 13.38 -22.14 -13.14
C GLU A 529 13.59 -23.37 -14.04
N GLN A 530 12.52 -24.10 -14.37
CA GLN A 530 12.57 -25.27 -15.26
C GLN A 530 13.00 -24.91 -16.70
N ALA A 531 12.73 -23.69 -17.15
CA ALA A 531 13.22 -23.18 -18.44
C ALA A 531 14.76 -23.03 -18.44
N GLY A 532 15.40 -23.05 -17.28
CA GLY A 532 16.86 -22.98 -17.15
C GLY A 532 17.38 -21.56 -17.11
N LEU A 533 16.61 -20.62 -16.54
CA LEU A 533 17.14 -19.29 -16.25
C LEU A 533 18.35 -19.41 -15.31
N PRO A 534 19.46 -18.71 -15.60
CA PRO A 534 20.60 -18.69 -14.69
C PRO A 534 20.23 -18.10 -13.32
N PRO A 535 20.88 -18.57 -12.23
CA PRO A 535 20.70 -18.00 -10.90
C PRO A 535 20.80 -16.47 -10.88
N GLY A 536 19.83 -15.83 -10.23
CA GLY A 536 19.77 -14.38 -10.07
C GLY A 536 19.19 -13.61 -11.26
N VAL A 537 19.02 -14.22 -12.43
CA VAL A 537 18.46 -13.51 -13.61
C VAL A 537 17.01 -13.10 -13.39
N LEU A 538 16.23 -13.94 -12.72
CA LEU A 538 14.91 -13.61 -12.20
C LEU A 538 14.88 -14.00 -10.72
N ASN A 539 14.33 -13.12 -9.88
CA ASN A 539 14.12 -13.36 -8.47
C ASN A 539 12.66 -13.10 -8.14
N LEU A 540 12.04 -13.94 -7.30
CA LEU A 540 10.68 -13.78 -6.81
C LEU A 540 10.69 -13.34 -5.35
N VAL A 541 10.11 -12.17 -5.08
CA VAL A 541 9.88 -11.67 -3.73
C VAL A 541 8.38 -11.53 -3.49
N GLN A 542 7.82 -12.49 -2.75
CA GLN A 542 6.42 -12.42 -2.32
C GLN A 542 6.25 -11.33 -1.27
N GLY A 543 5.14 -10.60 -1.31
CA GLY A 543 4.69 -9.84 -0.16
C GLY A 543 3.79 -8.67 -0.47
N GLY A 544 3.35 -7.99 0.59
CA GLY A 544 2.39 -6.90 0.53
C GLY A 544 2.98 -5.55 0.18
N ARG A 545 2.47 -4.52 0.85
CA ARG A 545 2.87 -3.13 0.68
C ARG A 545 4.32 -2.90 1.11
N GLU A 546 4.71 -3.49 2.22
CA GLU A 546 6.01 -3.31 2.88
C GLU A 546 7.15 -3.85 1.99
N THR A 547 7.01 -5.07 1.47
CA THR A 547 7.92 -5.64 0.47
C THR A 547 7.98 -4.77 -0.79
N GLY A 548 6.83 -4.26 -1.24
CA GLY A 548 6.76 -3.39 -2.41
C GLY A 548 7.48 -2.04 -2.22
N GLN A 549 7.34 -1.44 -1.04
CA GLN A 549 8.02 -0.19 -0.67
C GLN A 549 9.53 -0.41 -0.53
N ALA A 550 9.95 -1.51 0.10
CA ALA A 550 11.36 -1.88 0.18
C ALA A 550 11.97 -2.03 -1.22
N LEU A 551 11.25 -2.69 -2.14
CA LEU A 551 11.70 -2.89 -3.51
C LEU A 551 11.79 -1.58 -4.29
N SER A 552 10.75 -0.73 -4.26
CA SER A 552 10.77 0.53 -5.01
C SER A 552 11.78 1.54 -4.46
N ALA A 553 12.19 1.42 -3.20
CA ALA A 553 13.16 2.29 -2.53
C ALA A 553 14.62 1.90 -2.77
N LEU A 554 14.90 0.77 -3.43
CA LEU A 554 16.27 0.35 -3.70
C LEU A 554 17.00 1.36 -4.62
N GLU A 555 18.16 1.81 -4.17
CA GLU A 555 19.01 2.72 -4.94
C GLU A 555 19.59 2.03 -6.18
N ASP A 556 19.96 0.76 -6.06
CA ASP A 556 20.62 -0.06 -7.09
C ASP A 556 19.71 -0.56 -8.22
N LEU A 557 18.43 -0.17 -8.27
CA LEU A 557 17.54 -0.49 -9.40
C LEU A 557 17.82 0.45 -10.58
N ASP A 558 17.86 -0.12 -11.80
CA ASP A 558 17.95 0.68 -13.03
C ASP A 558 16.55 1.07 -13.56
N GLY A 559 15.49 0.53 -12.96
CA GLY A 559 14.12 0.88 -13.32
C GLY A 559 13.04 0.02 -12.69
N LEU A 560 11.80 0.42 -12.95
CA LEU A 560 10.59 -0.18 -12.39
C LEU A 560 9.50 -0.29 -13.46
N LEU A 561 8.95 -1.49 -13.61
CA LEU A 561 7.88 -1.84 -14.52
C LEU A 561 6.64 -2.20 -13.68
N PHE A 562 5.61 -1.36 -13.75
CA PHE A 562 4.42 -1.47 -12.91
C PHE A 562 3.17 -1.67 -13.75
N THR A 563 2.36 -2.66 -13.38
CA THR A 563 0.95 -2.70 -13.77
C THR A 563 0.07 -2.70 -12.53
N GLY A 564 -0.89 -1.78 -12.44
CA GLY A 564 -1.82 -1.71 -11.30
C GLY A 564 -2.65 -0.44 -11.23
N SER A 565 -3.02 -0.02 -10.02
CA SER A 565 -3.89 1.15 -9.83
C SER A 565 -3.19 2.46 -10.17
N ALA A 566 -3.95 3.44 -10.67
CA ALA A 566 -3.40 4.78 -10.94
C ALA A 566 -2.86 5.47 -9.67
N ASN A 567 -3.52 5.27 -8.53
CA ASN A 567 -3.08 5.83 -7.25
C ASN A 567 -1.69 5.32 -6.86
N THR A 568 -1.44 4.01 -6.96
CA THR A 568 -0.12 3.43 -6.69
C THR A 568 0.91 3.91 -7.70
N GLY A 569 0.57 3.93 -8.99
CA GLY A 569 1.47 4.42 -10.04
C GLY A 569 1.88 5.88 -9.83
N TYR A 570 0.97 6.75 -9.36
CA TYR A 570 1.32 8.13 -8.99
C TYR A 570 2.29 8.21 -7.83
N GLN A 571 2.16 7.35 -6.83
CA GLN A 571 3.11 7.33 -5.72
C GLN A 571 4.50 6.89 -6.19
N LEU A 572 4.57 5.87 -7.06
CA LEU A 572 5.82 5.43 -7.67
C LEU A 572 6.45 6.53 -8.54
N HIS A 573 5.64 7.21 -9.36
CA HIS A 573 6.11 8.35 -10.16
C HIS A 573 6.65 9.49 -9.29
N ARG A 574 5.97 9.83 -8.19
CA ARG A 574 6.45 10.84 -7.25
C ARG A 574 7.72 10.41 -6.54
N GLN A 575 7.79 9.15 -6.11
CA GLN A 575 8.95 8.58 -5.43
C GLN A 575 10.21 8.64 -6.32
N LEU A 576 10.07 8.37 -7.62
CA LEU A 576 11.17 8.39 -8.58
C LEU A 576 11.38 9.76 -9.26
N SER A 577 10.63 10.78 -8.84
CA SER A 577 10.82 12.14 -9.33
C SER A 577 12.22 12.63 -8.95
N GLY A 578 12.97 13.13 -9.94
CA GLY A 578 14.36 13.55 -9.76
C GLY A 578 15.40 12.44 -9.95
N GLN A 579 14.98 11.22 -10.32
CA GLN A 579 15.84 10.09 -10.66
C GLN A 579 15.66 9.66 -12.14
N PRO A 580 15.89 10.56 -13.12
CA PRO A 580 15.65 10.27 -14.54
C PRO A 580 16.53 9.14 -15.10
N GLU A 581 17.60 8.76 -14.39
CA GLU A 581 18.45 7.61 -14.70
C GLU A 581 17.72 6.26 -14.56
N LYS A 582 16.61 6.20 -13.81
CA LYS A 582 15.80 4.99 -13.64
C LYS A 582 14.64 4.96 -14.63
N ILE A 583 14.57 3.93 -15.47
CA ILE A 583 13.43 3.77 -16.38
C ILE A 583 12.18 3.43 -15.58
N LEU A 584 11.07 4.14 -15.82
CA LEU A 584 9.79 3.88 -15.18
C LEU A 584 8.74 3.61 -16.25
N ALA A 585 8.10 2.45 -16.22
CA ALA A 585 6.93 2.13 -17.06
C ALA A 585 5.71 1.91 -16.16
N LEU A 586 4.67 2.72 -16.35
CA LEU A 586 3.43 2.67 -15.57
C LEU A 586 2.26 2.31 -16.47
N GLU A 587 1.74 1.10 -16.31
CA GLU A 587 0.51 0.62 -16.95
C GLU A 587 -0.62 0.67 -15.91
N MET A 588 -1.47 1.69 -16.01
CA MET A 588 -2.49 1.97 -14.99
C MET A 588 -3.91 1.75 -15.54
N GLY A 589 -4.90 1.79 -14.64
CA GLY A 589 -6.32 1.65 -15.00
C GLY A 589 -6.92 2.86 -15.73
N GLY A 590 -8.25 2.85 -15.89
CA GLY A 590 -8.94 3.89 -16.66
C GLY A 590 -10.43 4.04 -16.35
N ASN A 591 -10.98 5.21 -16.71
CA ASN A 591 -12.41 5.50 -16.66
C ASN A 591 -13.01 5.49 -18.08
N ASN A 592 -13.03 4.30 -18.67
CA ASN A 592 -13.17 4.09 -20.11
C ASN A 592 -14.60 4.31 -20.63
N PRO A 593 -14.82 5.16 -21.64
CA PRO A 593 -16.13 5.38 -22.26
C PRO A 593 -16.38 4.44 -23.45
N LEU A 594 -17.59 3.88 -23.52
CA LEU A 594 -18.16 3.21 -24.70
C LEU A 594 -19.36 4.02 -25.20
N ILE A 595 -19.32 4.48 -26.45
CA ILE A 595 -20.39 5.26 -27.09
C ILE A 595 -21.31 4.33 -27.88
N ILE A 596 -22.62 4.48 -27.70
CA ILE A 596 -23.66 3.74 -28.42
C ILE A 596 -24.47 4.73 -29.25
N GLU A 597 -24.20 4.75 -30.56
CA GLU A 597 -24.76 5.70 -31.53
C GLU A 597 -25.56 4.94 -32.59
N ASN A 598 -26.89 4.95 -32.46
CA ASN A 598 -27.87 4.33 -33.38
C ASN A 598 -27.48 2.90 -33.83
N PRO A 599 -27.33 1.92 -32.91
CA PRO A 599 -26.97 0.57 -33.30
C PRO A 599 -28.08 -0.06 -34.16
N GLU A 600 -27.73 -0.53 -35.36
CA GLU A 600 -28.67 -1.25 -36.25
C GLU A 600 -29.15 -2.57 -35.64
N ASP A 601 -28.24 -3.30 -34.99
CA ASP A 601 -28.51 -4.53 -34.24
C ASP A 601 -28.32 -4.27 -32.74
N ILE A 602 -29.45 -4.16 -32.03
CA ILE A 602 -29.48 -3.91 -30.58
C ILE A 602 -28.86 -5.07 -29.81
N ASP A 603 -29.13 -6.33 -30.19
CA ASP A 603 -28.62 -7.49 -29.44
C ASP A 603 -27.11 -7.64 -29.61
N ALA A 604 -26.57 -7.35 -30.80
CA ALA A 604 -25.13 -7.29 -31.02
C ALA A 604 -24.46 -6.18 -30.19
N ALA A 605 -25.07 -4.98 -30.14
CA ALA A 605 -24.58 -3.87 -29.31
C ALA A 605 -24.64 -4.22 -27.80
N VAL A 606 -25.69 -4.91 -27.36
CA VAL A 606 -25.83 -5.38 -25.97
C VAL A 606 -24.77 -6.42 -25.63
N HIS A 607 -24.55 -7.42 -26.50
CA HIS A 607 -23.48 -8.40 -26.32
C HIS A 607 -22.11 -7.72 -26.20
N LEU A 608 -21.80 -6.79 -27.11
CA LEU A 608 -20.55 -6.03 -27.08
C LEU A 608 -20.39 -5.23 -25.79
N THR A 609 -21.47 -4.59 -25.33
CA THR A 609 -21.48 -3.80 -24.09
C THR A 609 -21.26 -4.69 -22.87
N ILE A 610 -21.90 -5.86 -22.80
CA ILE A 610 -21.70 -6.85 -21.72
C ILE A 610 -20.25 -7.33 -21.70
N GLN A 611 -19.67 -7.67 -22.86
CA GLN A 611 -18.26 -8.04 -22.96
C GLN A 611 -17.32 -6.90 -22.54
N SER A 612 -17.70 -5.66 -22.82
CA SER A 612 -16.90 -4.49 -22.45
C SER A 612 -16.99 -4.18 -20.96
N ALA A 613 -18.15 -4.35 -20.34
CA ALA A 613 -18.39 -3.93 -18.96
C ALA A 613 -18.12 -5.03 -17.92
N PHE A 614 -18.45 -6.30 -18.23
CA PHE A 614 -18.64 -7.33 -17.20
C PHE A 614 -17.74 -8.57 -17.36
N VAL A 615 -17.03 -8.75 -18.47
CA VAL A 615 -16.05 -9.83 -18.58
C VAL A 615 -14.99 -9.71 -17.47
N THR A 616 -14.50 -10.82 -16.94
CA THR A 616 -13.64 -10.83 -15.73
C THR A 616 -14.28 -10.14 -14.52
N ALA A 617 -15.61 -10.15 -14.41
CA ALA A 617 -16.36 -9.37 -13.43
C ALA A 617 -15.99 -7.87 -13.46
N GLY A 618 -15.73 -7.31 -14.65
CA GLY A 618 -15.37 -5.90 -14.84
C GLY A 618 -13.95 -5.54 -14.39
N GLN A 619 -13.09 -6.52 -14.10
CA GLN A 619 -11.73 -6.32 -13.58
C GLN A 619 -10.65 -6.27 -14.68
N ARG A 620 -11.02 -6.08 -15.96
CA ARG A 620 -10.02 -5.70 -16.98
C ARG A 620 -9.79 -4.20 -16.90
N CYS A 621 -8.53 -3.77 -17.03
CA CYS A 621 -8.18 -2.34 -17.06
C CYS A 621 -8.88 -1.59 -18.19
N THR A 622 -9.19 -2.26 -19.32
CA THR A 622 -9.92 -1.70 -20.46
C THR A 622 -11.45 -1.84 -20.38
N CYS A 623 -12.00 -2.35 -19.28
CA CYS A 623 -13.45 -2.48 -19.14
C CYS A 623 -14.16 -1.12 -19.22
N ALA A 624 -15.32 -1.09 -19.88
CA ALA A 624 -16.17 0.09 -19.92
C ALA A 624 -16.65 0.44 -18.50
N ARG A 625 -16.39 1.68 -18.09
CA ARG A 625 -16.91 2.27 -16.84
C ARG A 625 -18.08 3.21 -17.12
N ARG A 626 -18.03 3.86 -18.28
CA ARG A 626 -19.02 4.83 -18.74
C ARG A 626 -19.61 4.38 -20.05
N LEU A 627 -20.93 4.22 -20.07
CA LEU A 627 -21.70 3.95 -21.27
C LEU A 627 -22.41 5.25 -21.68
N LEU A 628 -22.06 5.78 -22.85
CA LEU A 628 -22.65 6.99 -23.40
C LEU A 628 -23.71 6.54 -24.41
N VAL A 629 -24.99 6.85 -24.15
CA VAL A 629 -26.11 6.37 -24.98
C VAL A 629 -26.92 7.55 -25.49
N LYS A 630 -27.13 7.60 -26.80
CA LYS A 630 -27.95 8.66 -27.43
C LYS A 630 -29.36 8.70 -26.84
N LYS A 631 -29.92 9.89 -26.64
CA LYS A 631 -31.33 10.08 -26.27
C LYS A 631 -32.25 9.72 -27.44
N GLY A 632 -33.44 9.23 -27.11
CA GLY A 632 -34.47 8.82 -28.07
C GLY A 632 -34.75 7.32 -28.05
N ALA A 633 -35.76 6.92 -28.82
CA ALA A 633 -36.37 5.59 -28.75
C ALA A 633 -35.39 4.42 -28.95
N GLN A 634 -34.41 4.55 -29.85
CA GLN A 634 -33.41 3.49 -30.06
C GLN A 634 -32.47 3.33 -28.85
N GLY A 635 -32.03 4.44 -28.25
CA GLY A 635 -31.21 4.41 -27.04
C GLY A 635 -31.95 3.83 -25.84
N ASP A 636 -33.24 4.15 -25.71
CA ASP A 636 -34.10 3.58 -24.66
C ASP A 636 -34.34 2.07 -24.85
N ALA A 637 -34.58 1.64 -26.10
CA ALA A 637 -34.73 0.23 -26.46
C ALA A 637 -33.44 -0.55 -26.17
N PHE A 638 -32.28 0.02 -26.53
CA PHE A 638 -30.97 -0.55 -26.22
C PHE A 638 -30.73 -0.69 -24.70
N LEU A 639 -30.98 0.36 -23.92
CA LEU A 639 -30.78 0.31 -22.46
C LEU A 639 -31.72 -0.69 -21.78
N THR A 640 -32.97 -0.75 -22.21
CA THR A 640 -33.94 -1.74 -21.71
C THR A 640 -33.42 -3.15 -21.97
N ARG A 641 -32.98 -3.42 -23.20
CA ARG A 641 -32.46 -4.73 -23.57
C ARG A 641 -31.15 -5.07 -22.85
N LEU A 642 -30.25 -4.10 -22.66
CA LEU A 642 -29.02 -4.27 -21.91
C LEU A 642 -29.30 -4.71 -20.47
N VAL A 643 -30.26 -4.06 -19.80
CA VAL A 643 -30.66 -4.40 -18.43
C VAL A 643 -31.27 -5.80 -18.38
N GLU A 644 -32.19 -6.13 -19.28
CA GLU A 644 -32.84 -7.45 -19.34
C GLU A 644 -31.84 -8.61 -19.48
N VAL A 645 -30.82 -8.45 -20.34
CA VAL A 645 -29.81 -9.50 -20.55
C VAL A 645 -28.82 -9.53 -19.39
N SER A 646 -28.39 -8.37 -18.89
CA SER A 646 -27.43 -8.28 -17.77
C SER A 646 -27.99 -8.84 -16.46
N GLN A 647 -29.30 -8.73 -16.24
CA GLN A 647 -30.00 -9.34 -15.09
C GLN A 647 -29.89 -10.86 -15.03
N ARG A 648 -29.65 -11.53 -16.17
CA ARG A 648 -29.53 -12.98 -16.27
C ARG A 648 -28.10 -13.48 -16.01
N LEU A 649 -27.13 -12.58 -15.92
CA LEU A 649 -25.74 -12.93 -15.66
C LEU A 649 -25.59 -13.29 -14.18
N MET A 650 -25.47 -14.59 -13.90
CA MET A 650 -25.19 -15.11 -12.57
C MET A 650 -23.69 -15.43 -12.43
N PRO A 651 -22.96 -14.72 -11.57
CA PRO A 651 -21.61 -15.11 -11.19
C PRO A 651 -21.63 -16.48 -10.53
N GLY A 652 -20.61 -17.29 -10.80
CA GLY A 652 -20.51 -18.64 -10.23
C GLY A 652 -19.08 -19.02 -9.83
N ASN A 653 -18.94 -20.23 -9.29
CA ASN A 653 -17.64 -20.81 -9.02
C ASN A 653 -16.84 -20.98 -10.32
N TRP A 654 -15.51 -20.93 -10.20
CA TRP A 654 -14.60 -21.02 -11.33
C TRP A 654 -14.76 -22.32 -12.14
N ASP A 655 -15.16 -23.41 -11.48
CA ASP A 655 -15.28 -24.76 -11.99
C ASP A 655 -16.74 -25.20 -12.25
N ALA A 656 -17.73 -24.32 -12.10
CA ALA A 656 -19.13 -24.69 -12.30
C ALA A 656 -19.41 -25.24 -13.70
N GLU A 657 -20.40 -26.14 -13.78
CA GLU A 657 -20.91 -26.71 -15.02
C GLU A 657 -22.44 -26.52 -15.07
N PRO A 658 -22.99 -25.76 -16.04
CA PRO A 658 -22.27 -25.04 -17.10
C PRO A 658 -21.41 -23.88 -16.55
N GLN A 659 -20.34 -23.55 -17.27
CA GLN A 659 -19.45 -22.45 -16.91
C GLN A 659 -20.19 -21.09 -16.87
N PRO A 660 -19.97 -20.26 -15.84
CA PRO A 660 -20.57 -18.94 -15.78
C PRO A 660 -19.82 -17.96 -16.71
N PHE A 661 -20.53 -16.92 -17.15
CA PHE A 661 -19.91 -15.85 -17.95
C PHE A 661 -18.82 -15.10 -17.16
N MET A 662 -19.04 -14.88 -15.87
CA MET A 662 -18.06 -14.26 -14.98
C MET A 662 -18.08 -14.97 -13.62
N GLY A 663 -16.97 -14.87 -12.89
CA GLY A 663 -16.87 -15.40 -11.54
C GLY A 663 -16.94 -14.29 -10.49
N GLY A 664 -16.30 -14.52 -9.34
CA GLY A 664 -16.21 -13.54 -8.26
C GLY A 664 -15.15 -12.45 -8.52
N LEU A 665 -15.22 -11.37 -7.74
CA LEU A 665 -14.10 -10.43 -7.64
C LEU A 665 -12.91 -11.07 -6.89
N ILE A 666 -11.76 -10.41 -6.90
CA ILE A 666 -10.53 -10.91 -6.26
C ILE A 666 -10.65 -11.17 -4.75
N SER A 667 -11.59 -10.52 -4.08
CA SER A 667 -11.87 -10.69 -2.65
C SER A 667 -13.29 -10.23 -2.27
N GLU A 668 -13.75 -10.63 -1.09
CA GLU A 668 -14.98 -10.12 -0.49
C GLU A 668 -14.93 -8.59 -0.30
N GLN A 669 -13.79 -8.05 0.14
CA GLN A 669 -13.62 -6.60 0.32
C GLN A 669 -13.77 -5.86 -1.02
N ALA A 670 -13.26 -6.42 -2.12
CA ALA A 670 -13.44 -5.83 -3.44
C ALA A 670 -14.92 -5.83 -3.88
N ALA A 671 -15.66 -6.92 -3.61
CA ALA A 671 -17.09 -6.98 -3.88
C ALA A 671 -17.88 -5.95 -3.06
N GLN A 672 -17.55 -5.80 -1.77
CA GLN A 672 -18.16 -4.80 -0.91
C GLN A 672 -17.85 -3.38 -1.39
N HIS A 673 -16.61 -3.08 -1.78
CA HIS A 673 -16.23 -1.77 -2.29
C HIS A 673 -17.03 -1.37 -3.55
N VAL A 674 -17.28 -2.32 -4.46
CA VAL A 674 -18.12 -2.07 -5.64
C VAL A 674 -19.58 -1.82 -5.25
N TYR A 675 -20.09 -2.58 -4.28
CA TYR A 675 -21.44 -2.38 -3.75
C TYR A 675 -21.61 -1.00 -3.10
N ASP A 676 -20.65 -0.58 -2.27
CA ASP A 676 -20.63 0.73 -1.62
C ASP A 676 -20.49 1.87 -2.65
N ALA A 677 -19.67 1.67 -3.70
CA ALA A 677 -19.56 2.62 -4.79
C ALA A 677 -20.90 2.81 -5.52
N TRP A 678 -21.66 1.74 -5.76
CA TRP A 678 -23.00 1.84 -6.32
C TRP A 678 -23.95 2.64 -5.40
N GLN A 679 -23.95 2.35 -4.10
CA GLN A 679 -24.78 3.09 -3.13
C GLN A 679 -24.42 4.58 -3.08
N ARG A 680 -23.12 4.90 -3.10
CA ARG A 680 -22.63 6.28 -3.18
C ARG A 680 -23.14 6.97 -4.43
N LEU A 681 -23.03 6.34 -5.60
CA LEU A 681 -23.53 6.90 -6.86
C LEU A 681 -25.05 7.12 -6.84
N ALA A 682 -25.82 6.21 -6.24
CA ALA A 682 -27.25 6.39 -6.05
C ALA A 682 -27.56 7.60 -5.15
N SER A 683 -26.79 7.80 -4.07
CA SER A 683 -26.95 8.95 -3.17
C SER A 683 -26.64 10.30 -3.83
N LEU A 684 -25.82 10.31 -4.90
CA LEU A 684 -25.50 11.50 -5.70
C LEU A 684 -26.58 11.83 -6.75
N GLY A 685 -27.74 11.18 -6.69
CA GLY A 685 -28.85 11.36 -7.64
C GLY A 685 -28.82 10.38 -8.82
N GLY A 686 -27.97 9.35 -8.78
CA GLY A 686 -27.96 8.29 -9.78
C GLY A 686 -29.22 7.43 -9.73
N ARG A 687 -29.83 7.18 -10.90
CA ARG A 687 -31.01 6.33 -11.04
C ARG A 687 -30.57 4.90 -11.31
N THR A 688 -30.76 4.01 -10.34
CA THR A 688 -30.42 2.59 -10.51
C THR A 688 -31.30 1.95 -11.59
N LEU A 689 -30.67 1.37 -12.61
CA LEU A 689 -31.32 0.57 -13.65
C LEU A 689 -31.25 -0.93 -13.32
N LEU A 690 -30.13 -1.36 -12.74
CA LEU A 690 -29.89 -2.70 -12.23
C LEU A 690 -29.06 -2.61 -10.95
N ALA A 691 -29.62 -3.01 -9.82
CA ALA A 691 -28.89 -3.05 -8.55
C ALA A 691 -27.93 -4.26 -8.54
N PRO A 692 -26.65 -4.08 -8.21
CA PRO A 692 -25.76 -5.21 -7.94
C PRO A 692 -26.23 -5.93 -6.68
N ARG A 693 -26.07 -7.25 -6.65
CA ARG A 693 -26.45 -8.11 -5.52
C ARG A 693 -25.32 -9.04 -5.17
N LEU A 694 -24.96 -9.07 -3.89
CA LEU A 694 -24.11 -10.12 -3.33
C LEU A 694 -24.87 -11.45 -3.45
N VAL A 695 -24.34 -12.36 -4.26
CA VAL A 695 -24.99 -13.66 -4.55
C VAL A 695 -24.98 -14.54 -3.29
N LYS A 696 -23.88 -14.50 -2.54
CA LYS A 696 -23.69 -15.25 -1.29
C LYS A 696 -22.84 -14.41 -0.34
N ALA A 697 -23.33 -14.19 0.88
CA ALA A 697 -22.60 -13.48 1.93
C ALA A 697 -21.27 -14.19 2.27
N GLY A 698 -20.22 -13.43 2.61
CA GLY A 698 -18.88 -14.00 2.86
C GLY A 698 -18.15 -14.46 1.60
N THR A 699 -18.57 -14.01 0.41
CA THR A 699 -17.92 -14.36 -0.88
C THR A 699 -17.76 -13.14 -1.76
N SER A 700 -16.93 -13.25 -2.80
CA SER A 700 -16.74 -12.20 -3.80
C SER A 700 -17.73 -12.23 -4.97
N LEU A 701 -18.77 -13.07 -4.94
CA LEU A 701 -19.75 -13.19 -6.02
C LEU A 701 -20.74 -12.02 -6.00
N LEU A 702 -20.58 -11.10 -6.96
CA LEU A 702 -21.41 -9.90 -7.12
C LEU A 702 -22.02 -9.85 -8.53
N THR A 703 -23.34 -9.74 -8.63
CA THR A 703 -24.01 -9.57 -9.94
C THR A 703 -23.70 -8.20 -10.56
N PRO A 704 -23.88 -8.03 -11.89
CA PRO A 704 -23.70 -6.73 -12.51
C PRO A 704 -24.60 -5.64 -11.90
N GLY A 705 -24.09 -4.42 -11.86
CA GLY A 705 -24.83 -3.20 -11.53
C GLY A 705 -24.83 -2.22 -12.71
N ILE A 706 -25.96 -1.57 -12.95
CA ILE A 706 -26.12 -0.52 -13.98
C ILE A 706 -26.84 0.67 -13.35
N ILE A 707 -26.23 1.85 -13.43
CA ILE A 707 -26.78 3.07 -12.85
C ILE A 707 -26.73 4.21 -13.86
N GLU A 708 -27.84 4.89 -14.08
CA GLU A 708 -27.89 6.09 -14.91
C GLU A 708 -27.51 7.32 -14.10
N LEU A 709 -26.54 8.07 -14.62
CA LEU A 709 -25.89 9.20 -13.97
C LEU A 709 -26.07 10.51 -14.73
N THR A 710 -26.94 10.54 -15.74
CA THR A 710 -27.26 11.75 -16.54
C THR A 710 -27.68 12.94 -15.69
N GLY A 711 -28.47 12.70 -14.64
CA GLY A 711 -28.94 13.74 -13.71
C GLY A 711 -28.14 13.81 -12.40
N ALA A 712 -27.11 12.99 -12.23
CA ALA A 712 -26.30 12.97 -11.03
C ALA A 712 -25.27 14.12 -11.06
N ALA A 713 -25.05 14.76 -9.91
CA ALA A 713 -24.06 15.82 -9.76
C ALA A 713 -22.80 15.28 -9.06
N ASN A 714 -21.64 15.87 -9.37
CA ASN A 714 -20.37 15.58 -8.69
C ASN A 714 -19.97 14.09 -8.69
N VAL A 715 -20.27 13.38 -9.78
CA VAL A 715 -19.80 12.00 -9.96
C VAL A 715 -18.26 12.01 -10.02
N PRO A 716 -17.56 11.28 -9.13
CA PRO A 716 -16.10 11.26 -9.12
C PRO A 716 -15.52 10.67 -10.41
N ASP A 717 -14.42 11.24 -10.88
CA ASP A 717 -13.60 10.67 -11.96
C ASP A 717 -12.61 9.65 -11.36
N GLU A 718 -13.18 8.51 -10.95
CA GLU A 718 -12.51 7.41 -10.28
C GLU A 718 -12.75 6.09 -11.03
N GLU A 719 -11.77 5.19 -10.95
CA GLU A 719 -11.92 3.83 -11.45
C GLU A 719 -12.57 2.96 -10.36
N VAL A 720 -13.74 2.39 -10.65
CA VAL A 720 -14.33 1.32 -9.84
C VAL A 720 -14.02 -0.01 -10.50
N PHE A 721 -13.19 -0.83 -9.84
CA PHE A 721 -12.69 -2.07 -10.42
C PHE A 721 -13.63 -3.25 -10.14
N GLY A 722 -14.72 -3.34 -10.91
CA GLY A 722 -15.73 -4.38 -10.75
C GLY A 722 -16.89 -4.26 -11.74
N PRO A 723 -17.95 -5.08 -11.59
CA PRO A 723 -19.03 -5.17 -12.56
C PRO A 723 -20.09 -4.09 -12.35
N LEU A 724 -19.68 -2.81 -12.31
CA LEU A 724 -20.56 -1.65 -12.14
C LEU A 724 -20.39 -0.69 -13.33
N LEU A 725 -21.48 -0.48 -14.07
CA LEU A 725 -21.52 0.36 -15.28
C LEU A 725 -22.34 1.63 -15.05
N GLY A 726 -21.72 2.79 -15.21
CA GLY A 726 -22.43 4.07 -15.25
C GLY A 726 -22.95 4.40 -16.64
N VAL A 727 -24.17 4.92 -16.75
CA VAL A 727 -24.81 5.32 -18.02
C VAL A 727 -25.01 6.83 -18.06
N TRP A 728 -24.63 7.48 -19.15
CA TRP A 728 -24.94 8.89 -19.41
C TRP A 728 -25.67 9.03 -20.74
N ARG A 729 -26.71 9.85 -20.77
CA ARG A 729 -27.47 10.14 -21.99
C ARG A 729 -26.97 11.42 -22.65
N TYR A 730 -26.81 11.40 -23.98
CA TYR A 730 -26.36 12.56 -24.76
C TYR A 730 -27.31 12.86 -25.93
N ASP A 731 -27.25 14.07 -26.47
CA ASP A 731 -28.12 14.54 -27.56
C ASP A 731 -27.43 14.45 -28.94
N SER A 732 -26.23 15.03 -29.07
CA SER A 732 -25.44 15.04 -30.31
C SER A 732 -24.19 14.16 -30.21
N PHE A 733 -23.65 13.71 -31.35
CA PHE A 733 -22.43 12.90 -31.35
C PHE A 733 -21.21 13.70 -30.84
N ASP A 734 -21.13 15.00 -31.14
CA ASP A 734 -20.09 15.89 -30.60
C ASP A 734 -20.16 15.96 -29.06
N ASP A 735 -21.38 15.97 -28.48
CA ASP A 735 -21.52 15.86 -27.03
C ASP A 735 -21.01 14.52 -26.50
N ALA A 736 -21.24 13.42 -27.21
CA ALA A 736 -20.73 12.11 -26.83
C ALA A 736 -19.20 12.10 -26.77
N ILE A 737 -18.52 12.69 -27.76
CA ILE A 737 -17.05 12.80 -27.76
C ILE A 737 -16.57 13.70 -26.62
N ARG A 738 -17.21 14.86 -26.41
CA ARG A 738 -16.88 15.76 -25.29
C ARG A 738 -17.03 15.05 -23.95
N MET A 739 -18.10 14.28 -23.77
CA MET A 739 -18.36 13.48 -22.57
C MET A 739 -17.36 12.33 -22.45
N ALA A 740 -17.01 11.64 -23.54
CA ALA A 740 -16.01 10.58 -23.54
C ALA A 740 -14.66 11.11 -23.04
N ASN A 741 -14.25 12.29 -23.49
CA ASN A 741 -13.02 12.94 -23.06
C ASN A 741 -13.12 13.65 -21.68
N ASN A 742 -14.30 13.70 -21.05
CA ASN A 742 -14.47 14.31 -19.72
C ASN A 742 -13.97 13.36 -18.61
N THR A 743 -12.68 13.10 -18.61
CA THR A 743 -11.95 12.29 -17.63
C THR A 743 -10.47 12.66 -17.71
N ARG A 744 -9.73 12.51 -16.61
CA ARG A 744 -8.26 12.60 -16.58
C ARG A 744 -7.58 11.33 -17.14
N PHE A 745 -8.31 10.22 -17.24
CA PHE A 745 -7.80 8.94 -17.74
C PHE A 745 -7.78 8.89 -19.27
N GLY A 746 -7.17 7.84 -19.83
CA GLY A 746 -7.00 7.71 -21.28
C GLY A 746 -6.54 6.33 -21.72
N LEU A 747 -7.11 5.26 -21.15
CA LEU A 747 -6.73 3.88 -21.51
C LEU A 747 -7.50 3.37 -22.74
N SER A 748 -8.80 3.12 -22.63
CA SER A 748 -9.63 2.66 -23.75
C SER A 748 -10.85 3.55 -24.00
N CYS A 749 -11.27 3.61 -25.25
CA CYS A 749 -12.48 4.27 -25.73
C CYS A 749 -13.07 3.43 -26.88
N GLY A 750 -14.36 3.56 -27.17
CA GLY A 750 -14.91 2.91 -28.35
C GLY A 750 -16.28 3.41 -28.76
N LEU A 751 -16.65 3.04 -29.98
CA LEU A 751 -17.89 3.41 -30.65
C LEU A 751 -18.60 2.17 -31.18
N VAL A 752 -19.90 2.09 -30.91
CA VAL A 752 -20.85 1.25 -31.63
C VAL A 752 -21.68 2.15 -32.53
N SER A 753 -21.47 2.04 -33.84
CA SER A 753 -22.18 2.83 -34.86
C SER A 753 -22.07 2.15 -36.23
N PRO A 754 -23.09 2.23 -37.09
CA PRO A 754 -22.98 1.84 -38.49
C PRO A 754 -22.15 2.84 -39.33
N ASP A 755 -21.97 4.07 -38.86
CA ASP A 755 -21.33 5.14 -39.61
C ASP A 755 -19.83 5.21 -39.34
N ARG A 756 -19.04 4.95 -40.39
CA ARG A 756 -17.59 5.03 -40.33
C ARG A 756 -17.09 6.46 -40.10
N SER A 757 -17.78 7.47 -40.63
CA SER A 757 -17.32 8.87 -40.52
C SER A 757 -17.29 9.33 -39.06
N GLN A 758 -18.22 8.85 -38.23
CA GLN A 758 -18.23 9.07 -36.78
C GLN A 758 -17.04 8.40 -36.09
N PHE A 759 -16.64 7.20 -36.54
CA PHE A 759 -15.44 6.57 -36.01
C PHE A 759 -14.16 7.31 -36.43
N ASP A 760 -14.08 7.78 -37.67
CA ASP A 760 -12.94 8.58 -38.14
C ASP A 760 -12.85 9.91 -37.35
N GLN A 761 -13.98 10.54 -37.02
CA GLN A 761 -14.00 11.69 -36.10
C GLN A 761 -13.50 11.30 -34.70
N LEU A 762 -13.99 10.18 -34.14
CA LEU A 762 -13.55 9.71 -32.82
C LEU A 762 -12.04 9.41 -32.80
N LEU A 763 -11.47 8.86 -33.87
CA LEU A 763 -10.02 8.60 -33.97
C LEU A 763 -9.18 9.87 -33.89
N LEU A 764 -9.71 11.01 -34.37
CA LEU A 764 -9.02 12.31 -34.30
C LEU A 764 -9.17 12.98 -32.94
N GLU A 765 -10.30 12.78 -32.27
CA GLU A 765 -10.68 13.56 -31.08
C GLU A 765 -10.54 12.81 -29.76
N ALA A 766 -10.59 11.47 -29.75
CA ALA A 766 -10.46 10.67 -28.55
C ALA A 766 -9.06 10.75 -27.95
N ARG A 767 -8.97 10.89 -26.63
CA ARG A 767 -7.70 10.86 -25.90
C ARG A 767 -7.54 9.55 -25.13
N ALA A 768 -7.44 8.45 -25.87
CA ALA A 768 -7.26 7.12 -25.31
C ALA A 768 -6.21 6.33 -26.10
N GLY A 769 -5.50 5.42 -25.43
CA GLY A 769 -4.49 4.57 -26.06
C GLY A 769 -5.06 3.49 -26.97
N ILE A 770 -6.28 3.02 -26.70
CA ILE A 770 -6.96 1.96 -27.43
C ILE A 770 -8.34 2.46 -27.84
N VAL A 771 -8.60 2.59 -29.14
CA VAL A 771 -9.87 3.11 -29.65
C VAL A 771 -10.49 2.10 -30.61
N ASN A 772 -11.63 1.53 -30.22
CA ASN A 772 -12.27 0.42 -30.93
C ASN A 772 -13.57 0.83 -31.63
N TRP A 773 -13.85 0.29 -32.82
CA TRP A 773 -15.12 0.43 -33.53
C TRP A 773 -15.83 -0.91 -33.65
N ASN A 774 -17.09 -1.00 -33.22
CA ASN A 774 -17.91 -2.21 -33.29
C ASN A 774 -17.20 -3.46 -32.73
N LYS A 775 -16.32 -3.26 -31.76
CA LYS A 775 -15.60 -4.28 -30.99
C LYS A 775 -15.64 -3.94 -29.50
N PRO A 776 -15.64 -4.95 -28.61
CA PRO A 776 -15.58 -4.69 -27.18
C PRO A 776 -14.35 -3.87 -26.79
N LEU A 777 -14.44 -3.02 -25.77
CA LEU A 777 -13.27 -2.28 -25.25
C LEU A 777 -12.19 -3.22 -24.71
N THR A 778 -12.59 -4.41 -24.27
CA THR A 778 -11.73 -5.46 -23.73
C THR A 778 -10.98 -6.24 -24.79
N GLY A 779 -11.28 -6.01 -26.08
CA GLY A 779 -10.51 -6.54 -27.20
C GLY A 779 -9.29 -5.68 -27.51
N ALA A 780 -8.10 -6.28 -27.46
CA ALA A 780 -6.85 -5.64 -27.85
C ALA A 780 -5.96 -6.63 -28.63
N ALA A 781 -5.24 -6.13 -29.63
CA ALA A 781 -4.28 -6.93 -30.38
C ALA A 781 -2.92 -6.92 -29.65
N SER A 782 -2.39 -8.10 -29.32
CA SER A 782 -1.07 -8.23 -28.70
C SER A 782 0.08 -7.77 -29.60
N THR A 783 -0.15 -7.70 -30.92
CA THR A 783 0.78 -7.19 -31.94
C THR A 783 0.75 -5.66 -32.10
N ALA A 784 -0.01 -4.95 -31.26
CA ALA A 784 -0.06 -3.50 -31.20
C ALA A 784 0.44 -3.00 -29.83
N PRO A 785 0.81 -1.71 -29.73
CA PRO A 785 1.09 -1.09 -28.44
C PRO A 785 -0.15 -1.12 -27.54
N PHE A 786 0.08 -1.27 -26.24
CA PHE A 786 -0.97 -1.19 -25.22
C PHE A 786 -0.49 -0.25 -24.14
N GLY A 787 -1.08 0.94 -24.04
CA GLY A 787 -0.72 1.91 -23.01
C GLY A 787 -1.64 3.12 -23.04
N GLY A 788 -2.08 3.54 -21.86
CA GLY A 788 -2.95 4.70 -21.73
C GLY A 788 -2.18 6.03 -21.68
N VAL A 789 -2.87 7.11 -22.04
CA VAL A 789 -2.42 8.49 -21.84
C VAL A 789 -3.05 9.10 -20.58
N GLY A 790 -2.67 10.32 -20.24
CA GLY A 790 -3.21 11.03 -19.07
C GLY A 790 -2.91 10.25 -17.78
N ALA A 791 -3.95 10.00 -16.98
CA ALA A 791 -3.86 9.26 -15.74
C ALA A 791 -3.64 7.74 -15.88
N SER A 792 -3.72 7.20 -17.10
CA SER A 792 -3.67 5.76 -17.35
C SER A 792 -2.28 5.23 -17.69
N GLY A 793 -1.29 6.10 -17.85
CA GLY A 793 0.08 5.68 -18.08
C GLY A 793 1.05 6.85 -18.07
N ASN A 794 2.32 6.58 -18.37
CA ASN A 794 3.37 7.59 -18.44
C ASN A 794 4.09 7.60 -19.80
N HIS A 795 3.35 7.31 -20.87
CA HIS A 795 3.84 7.26 -22.26
C HIS A 795 4.91 6.18 -22.52
N ARG A 796 4.91 5.10 -21.72
CA ARG A 796 5.77 3.92 -21.90
C ARG A 796 4.94 2.68 -22.23
N ALA A 797 4.15 2.77 -23.30
CA ALA A 797 3.21 1.71 -23.68
C ALA A 797 3.88 0.33 -23.76
N SER A 798 3.24 -0.66 -23.16
CA SER A 798 3.64 -2.06 -23.17
C SER A 798 3.14 -2.79 -24.43
N ALA A 799 2.88 -4.09 -24.29
CA ALA A 799 2.60 -5.04 -25.36
C ALA A 799 3.68 -5.01 -26.47
N TRP A 800 3.37 -4.53 -27.67
CA TRP A 800 4.34 -4.45 -28.76
C TRP A 800 5.48 -3.45 -28.47
N TYR A 801 5.19 -2.32 -27.80
CA TYR A 801 6.19 -1.31 -27.45
C TYR A 801 6.89 -1.57 -26.12
N ALA A 802 6.63 -2.72 -25.48
CA ALA A 802 7.39 -3.13 -24.31
C ALA A 802 8.90 -3.23 -24.58
N ALA A 803 9.30 -3.52 -25.82
CA ALA A 803 10.70 -3.48 -26.24
C ALA A 803 11.35 -2.11 -25.98
N ASP A 804 10.60 -1.02 -26.22
CA ASP A 804 11.09 0.37 -26.18
C ASP A 804 11.53 0.81 -24.77
N TYR A 805 10.93 0.28 -23.70
CA TYR A 805 11.36 0.57 -22.31
C TYR A 805 12.28 -0.51 -21.72
N CYS A 806 12.50 -1.62 -22.42
CA CYS A 806 13.36 -2.70 -21.97
C CYS A 806 14.81 -2.53 -22.42
N ALA A 807 15.07 -1.71 -23.44
CA ALA A 807 16.40 -1.43 -23.92
C ALA A 807 16.55 0.02 -24.40
N TRP A 808 17.72 0.60 -24.17
CA TRP A 808 18.06 1.95 -24.62
C TRP A 808 18.97 1.90 -25.87
N PRO A 809 18.86 2.88 -26.78
CA PRO A 809 19.64 2.91 -28.02
C PRO A 809 21.08 3.40 -27.79
N MET A 810 22.02 2.77 -28.48
CA MET A 810 23.43 3.16 -28.54
C MET A 810 23.83 3.28 -30.01
N ALA A 811 24.08 4.51 -30.45
CA ALA A 811 24.53 4.83 -31.79
C ALA A 811 26.05 5.03 -31.81
N SER A 812 26.74 4.40 -32.76
CA SER A 812 28.18 4.47 -32.94
C SER A 812 28.52 4.93 -34.36
N LEU A 813 29.56 5.75 -34.49
CA LEU A 813 30.31 5.93 -35.73
C LEU A 813 31.61 5.13 -35.61
N GLU A 814 31.80 4.18 -36.51
CA GLU A 814 32.87 3.21 -36.46
C GLU A 814 33.74 3.38 -37.70
N SER A 815 35.04 3.66 -37.51
CA SER A 815 36.02 3.64 -38.59
C SER A 815 37.12 2.63 -38.26
N PRO A 816 37.48 1.74 -39.20
CA PRO A 816 38.48 0.71 -38.94
C PRO A 816 39.90 1.27 -38.74
N ALA A 817 40.16 2.49 -39.20
CA ALA A 817 41.45 3.17 -39.08
C ALA A 817 41.26 4.63 -38.69
N LEU A 818 42.17 5.15 -37.86
CA LEU A 818 42.25 6.57 -37.53
C LEU A 818 43.10 7.29 -38.59
N THR A 819 42.48 8.09 -39.45
CA THR A 819 43.16 8.85 -40.51
C THR A 819 42.83 10.35 -40.41
N LEU A 820 43.72 11.19 -40.92
CA LEU A 820 43.40 12.61 -41.12
C LEU A 820 42.34 12.74 -42.24
N PRO A 821 41.34 13.63 -42.10
CA PRO A 821 40.37 13.88 -43.16
C PRO A 821 41.07 14.51 -44.37
N THR A 822 40.57 14.21 -45.57
CA THR A 822 41.15 14.73 -46.84
C THR A 822 41.16 16.26 -46.90
N ALA A 823 40.16 16.91 -46.30
CA ALA A 823 40.12 18.35 -46.12
C ALA A 823 40.20 18.66 -44.62
N LEU A 824 41.27 19.36 -44.22
CA LEU A 824 41.41 19.86 -42.86
C LEU A 824 40.48 21.06 -42.63
N SER A 825 39.96 21.18 -41.41
CA SER A 825 39.23 22.37 -41.01
C SER A 825 40.16 23.60 -41.04
N PRO A 826 39.68 24.79 -41.43
CA PRO A 826 40.50 26.00 -41.47
C PRO A 826 41.21 26.28 -40.13
N GLY A 827 42.50 26.63 -40.20
CA GLY A 827 43.34 26.92 -39.02
C GLY A 827 44.04 25.70 -38.41
N LEU A 828 43.79 24.49 -38.90
CA LEU A 828 44.54 23.29 -38.51
C LEU A 828 45.72 23.08 -39.47
N ASP A 829 46.94 23.34 -38.98
CA ASP A 829 48.18 23.08 -39.70
C ASP A 829 48.93 21.91 -39.04
N PHE A 830 49.02 20.80 -39.77
CA PHE A 830 49.77 19.61 -39.36
C PHE A 830 51.10 19.49 -40.10
N SER A 831 51.51 20.52 -40.84
CA SER A 831 52.86 20.59 -41.39
C SER A 831 53.86 20.56 -40.23
N ARG A 832 54.93 19.77 -40.38
CA ARG A 832 56.01 19.71 -39.40
C ARG A 832 57.07 20.73 -39.81
N GLU A 833 57.48 21.61 -38.91
CA GLU A 833 58.68 22.43 -39.10
C GLU A 833 59.87 21.49 -39.34
N VAL A 834 60.40 21.51 -40.55
CA VAL A 834 61.65 20.83 -40.88
C VAL A 834 62.77 21.68 -40.29
N ASN A 835 63.21 21.37 -39.07
CA ASN A 835 64.50 21.87 -38.57
C ASN A 835 65.59 21.26 -39.46
N LEU A 836 66.05 22.06 -40.43
CA LEU A 836 67.21 21.77 -41.28
C LEU A 836 68.51 21.78 -40.47
#